data_AF-A0A7C1NQI6-F1
#
_entry.id   AF-A0A7C1NQI6-F1
#
_cell.length_a   1.000
_cell.length_b   1.000
_cell.length_c   1.000
_cell.angle_alpha   90.00
_cell.angle_beta   90.00
_cell.angle_gamma   90.00
#
_symmetry.space_group_name_H-M   'P 1'
#
loop_
_entity.id
_entity.type
_entity.pdbx_description
1 polymer ?
#
loop_
_entity_poly.entity_id
_entity_poly.type
_entity_poly.pdbx_seq_one_letter_code
_entity_poly.pdbx_strand_id
1 'polypeptide(L)'
;MLFVCGKKFFLIIFSLIFRQRSDMPTDIKPFIALELLNVKIDVWIDEEDYDEVYNCITLDIKSQVKTDIEEAFRDSSKFKSIFINEKGKDNNPQNAIQSTDINNAEKKEKWKPLFFSKYLRARIQENGTDDYTKHLDDLVIYLQRNLPYQFPQEDQDEELILQHLYFQELSACGKPGLESLGFAVRAYELVKVKRGTMNESHFSFDLYNLWAQYNQGIGYLHSGQKMDAASFFNEIIRDFPKKAKCLQPDEKGFWQNLLFDQAVLFKAELMEDLQFSYHTIQTLEEIGNRKKENRLIKEALAFRDMGRLECAKKKIIKLLNIKPEAEIEDIFGALKSKTWEKKKNRFSKTLGLLFDYYLQDFKEKGMDKINEGDIIFIVKKFIEYKDKTINSKTERMSYYQQVARFLKWLSDQYKETKDDHKDNTYLKQIEALYDALKGFLLPDKVDEKEDGVKLGDFDKYEYDRYTESMEKFYKNLTHCKFYGYIEDEQCLLGKLNEYEKKRSFLFKFKELERKQRIERIERLKEGLPENVCEKSTKCFHENPDSSSAFKSVLECVNRSRSPEENKSQEHENSTDPRGSEYSDNDYETIMQRENNRFLDYLAYKSRHPIYYLQEDTVKKSYHFMGLQRWNSQTPTLTLSKGGGYLLYEQDKHGKVTLGIAIDPGFDFVDNLFHMGFTLNDIDFILLSHAHLDHIRDFEPIVTSLLDLKKRKKDSNKKIHAMMTWGVYRQLKHVITNHTLREFLADTYIVDIDKDVDPEKPPESFSFMKRLVSSKNKENKFIFESITPDDNSQKKCIGITPKQAYHNDYSERSDSYGYIINFYDGNNEQVFSFGYTGDTKWYDGELEQDGMSGIHEQYEQCNAVCIHLGALIESDKGKKFKNYNGDECDALIEKKQHPYLFGLLRYLKKIQEDNNKNKLLLISEFGEELKGGIRIDFIRRLNNLFKIGRKANQENQSPVCLPVDIGLNVILACLEDEKQEPKHQNGKWETGPPYKVWCHGCEKFVDADKIRYRHFGHGNNDEALFYFCNVCLKSKAENAIQDRMRLICEVGVPLEKAHE
;
A
#
# COMPACT_ATOMS: atom_id res chain seq x y z
N MET A 1 -45.71 -25.26 18.13
CA MET A 1 -46.94 -24.76 17.48
C MET A 1 -46.82 -23.33 16.94
N LEU A 2 -46.13 -22.38 17.61
CA LEU A 2 -45.91 -21.01 17.11
C LEU A 2 -45.04 -20.91 15.83
N PHE A 3 -44.17 -21.89 15.55
CA PHE A 3 -43.33 -21.92 14.34
C PHE A 3 -44.08 -22.28 13.04
N VAL A 4 -45.26 -22.89 13.13
CA VAL A 4 -46.06 -23.32 11.96
C VAL A 4 -47.02 -22.20 11.50
N CYS A 5 -47.39 -21.27 12.39
CA CYS A 5 -48.24 -20.12 12.04
C CYS A 5 -47.50 -19.05 11.23
N GLY A 6 -46.18 -18.86 11.44
CA GLY A 6 -45.40 -17.84 10.72
C GLY A 6 -45.33 -18.08 9.20
N LYS A 7 -45.14 -19.34 8.76
CA LYS A 7 -45.09 -19.68 7.32
C LYS A 7 -46.44 -19.52 6.61
N LYS A 8 -47.56 -19.81 7.29
CA LYS A 8 -48.91 -19.60 6.72
C LYS A 8 -49.30 -18.11 6.69
N PHE A 9 -48.85 -17.32 7.66
CA PHE A 9 -49.12 -15.88 7.68
C PHE A 9 -48.38 -15.13 6.56
N PHE A 10 -47.15 -15.55 6.25
CA PHE A 10 -46.37 -15.00 5.13
C PHE A 10 -47.02 -15.28 3.76
N LEU A 11 -47.55 -16.50 3.54
CA LEU A 11 -48.28 -16.89 2.33
C LEU A 11 -49.63 -16.15 2.16
N ILE A 12 -50.32 -15.83 3.26
CA ILE A 12 -51.60 -15.10 3.22
C ILE A 12 -51.39 -13.62 2.89
N ILE A 13 -50.37 -12.98 3.45
CA ILE A 13 -49.98 -11.60 3.10
C ILE A 13 -49.54 -11.53 1.63
N PHE A 14 -48.83 -12.56 1.12
CA PHE A 14 -48.44 -12.67 -0.29
C PHE A 14 -49.66 -12.67 -1.24
N SER A 15 -50.76 -13.35 -0.86
CA SER A 15 -51.98 -13.37 -1.68
C SER A 15 -52.82 -12.08 -1.59
N LEU A 16 -52.71 -11.35 -0.48
CA LEU A 16 -53.48 -10.13 -0.23
C LEU A 16 -52.83 -8.89 -0.86
N ILE A 17 -51.50 -8.79 -0.89
CA ILE A 17 -50.77 -7.71 -1.56
C ILE A 17 -50.97 -7.77 -3.08
N PHE A 18 -51.14 -8.96 -3.67
CA PHE A 18 -51.42 -9.12 -5.10
C PHE A 18 -52.86 -8.80 -5.52
N ARG A 19 -53.83 -8.76 -4.58
CA ARG A 19 -55.25 -8.53 -4.88
C ARG A 19 -55.67 -7.07 -4.96
N GLN A 20 -54.83 -6.11 -4.55
CA GLN A 20 -55.15 -4.67 -4.56
C GLN A 20 -54.69 -3.90 -5.82
N ARG A 21 -54.40 -4.58 -6.94
CA ARG A 21 -54.08 -3.95 -8.23
C ARG A 21 -55.10 -4.35 -9.29
N SER A 22 -56.19 -3.60 -9.42
CA SER A 22 -57.25 -3.86 -10.42
C SER A 22 -57.08 -3.17 -11.77
N ASP A 23 -56.15 -2.22 -11.91
CA ASP A 23 -56.14 -1.32 -13.09
C ASP A 23 -54.81 -1.35 -13.86
N MET A 24 -54.25 -2.53 -14.14
CA MET A 24 -53.09 -2.70 -15.04
C MET A 24 -53.28 -3.91 -15.98
N PRO A 25 -52.74 -3.89 -17.20
CA PRO A 25 -52.76 -5.04 -18.11
C PRO A 25 -52.17 -6.27 -17.44
N THR A 26 -52.85 -7.42 -17.56
CA THR A 26 -52.52 -8.67 -16.86
C THR A 26 -51.21 -9.32 -17.32
N ASP A 27 -50.66 -8.93 -18.47
CA ASP A 27 -49.54 -9.63 -19.12
C ASP A 27 -48.13 -9.16 -18.71
N ILE A 28 -47.99 -8.03 -17.99
CA ILE A 28 -46.67 -7.47 -17.59
C ILE A 28 -46.11 -8.10 -16.29
N LYS A 29 -46.97 -8.73 -15.48
CA LYS A 29 -46.60 -9.29 -14.16
C LYS A 29 -45.65 -10.51 -14.19
N PRO A 30 -45.68 -11.42 -15.19
CA PRO A 30 -44.84 -12.62 -15.17
C PRO A 30 -43.36 -12.37 -15.48
N PHE A 31 -43.01 -11.44 -16.37
CA PHE A 31 -41.61 -11.20 -16.76
C PHE A 31 -40.78 -10.61 -15.60
N ILE A 32 -41.32 -9.57 -14.95
CA ILE A 32 -40.70 -8.90 -13.77
C ILE A 32 -40.43 -9.90 -12.64
N ALA A 33 -41.34 -10.85 -12.42
CA ALA A 33 -41.16 -11.88 -11.39
C ALA A 33 -39.95 -12.79 -11.70
N LEU A 34 -39.74 -13.15 -12.97
CA LEU A 34 -38.60 -13.96 -13.41
C LEU A 34 -37.29 -13.17 -13.36
N GLU A 35 -37.34 -11.88 -13.69
CA GLU A 35 -36.19 -10.99 -13.58
C GLU A 35 -35.73 -10.85 -12.12
N LEU A 36 -36.64 -10.58 -11.19
CA LEU A 36 -36.32 -10.53 -9.77
C LEU A 36 -35.83 -11.88 -9.24
N LEU A 37 -36.34 -12.99 -9.76
CA LEU A 37 -35.85 -14.32 -9.45
C LEU A 37 -34.41 -14.51 -9.90
N ASN A 38 -34.08 -14.06 -11.11
CA ASN A 38 -32.73 -14.10 -11.66
C ASN A 38 -31.73 -13.34 -10.78
N VAL A 39 -32.07 -12.10 -10.39
CA VAL A 39 -31.26 -11.30 -9.46
C VAL A 39 -31.05 -12.01 -8.12
N LYS A 40 -32.11 -12.61 -7.55
CA LYS A 40 -32.01 -13.35 -6.28
C LYS A 40 -31.07 -14.54 -6.38
N ILE A 41 -31.16 -15.31 -7.47
CA ILE A 41 -30.30 -16.47 -7.69
C ILE A 41 -28.83 -16.04 -7.76
N ASP A 42 -28.50 -14.96 -8.47
CA ASP A 42 -27.13 -14.44 -8.50
C ASP A 42 -26.65 -14.01 -7.11
N VAL A 43 -27.49 -13.31 -6.34
CA VAL A 43 -27.16 -12.96 -4.94
C VAL A 43 -26.90 -14.20 -4.09
N TRP A 44 -27.73 -15.25 -4.20
CA TRP A 44 -27.55 -16.49 -3.44
C TRP A 44 -26.28 -17.25 -3.85
N ILE A 45 -25.95 -17.27 -5.14
CA ILE A 45 -24.71 -17.88 -5.63
C ILE A 45 -23.51 -17.13 -5.05
N ASP A 46 -23.48 -15.80 -5.15
CA ASP A 46 -22.40 -14.98 -4.59
C ASP A 46 -22.33 -15.07 -3.05
N GLU A 47 -23.47 -15.32 -2.40
CA GLU A 47 -23.56 -15.48 -0.94
C GLU A 47 -23.29 -16.91 -0.44
N GLU A 48 -23.00 -17.86 -1.34
CA GLU A 48 -22.84 -19.30 -1.05
C GLU A 48 -24.09 -19.93 -0.40
N ASP A 49 -25.27 -19.36 -0.63
CA ASP A 49 -26.57 -19.85 -0.15
C ASP A 49 -27.20 -20.80 -1.19
N TYR A 50 -26.42 -21.80 -1.62
CA TYR A 50 -26.79 -22.73 -2.70
C TYR A 50 -28.10 -23.49 -2.44
N ASP A 51 -28.40 -23.78 -1.16
CA ASP A 51 -29.66 -24.41 -0.74
C ASP A 51 -30.88 -23.61 -1.23
N GLU A 52 -30.82 -22.28 -1.22
CA GLU A 52 -31.90 -21.41 -1.71
C GLU A 52 -32.05 -21.49 -3.23
N VAL A 53 -30.94 -21.60 -3.97
CA VAL A 53 -30.95 -21.82 -5.43
C VAL A 53 -31.66 -23.14 -5.75
N TYR A 54 -31.34 -24.22 -5.03
CA TYR A 54 -31.91 -25.54 -5.27
C TYR A 54 -33.38 -25.65 -4.85
N ASN A 55 -33.77 -24.94 -3.79
CA ASN A 55 -35.17 -24.85 -3.38
C ASN A 55 -36.01 -24.07 -4.40
N CYS A 56 -35.42 -23.07 -5.04
CA CYS A 56 -36.08 -22.24 -6.04
C CYS A 56 -36.17 -22.91 -7.42
N ILE A 57 -35.11 -23.58 -7.85
CA ILE A 57 -35.01 -24.26 -9.14
C ILE A 57 -35.15 -25.76 -8.91
N THR A 58 -36.39 -26.22 -8.83
CA THR A 58 -36.68 -27.65 -8.65
C THR A 58 -36.60 -28.40 -9.96
N LEU A 59 -35.92 -29.55 -9.95
CA LEU A 59 -35.85 -30.48 -11.08
C LEU A 59 -36.86 -31.61 -10.89
N ASP A 60 -37.43 -32.10 -11.99
CA ASP A 60 -38.29 -33.28 -12.00
C ASP A 60 -37.53 -34.48 -11.45
N ILE A 61 -38.03 -34.98 -10.30
CA ILE A 61 -37.48 -36.14 -9.60
C ILE A 61 -37.48 -37.37 -10.50
N LYS A 62 -38.38 -37.44 -11.50
CA LYS A 62 -38.48 -38.55 -12.46
C LYS A 62 -37.69 -38.31 -13.75
N SER A 63 -37.07 -37.15 -13.94
CA SER A 63 -36.29 -36.88 -15.15
C SER A 63 -34.94 -37.59 -15.12
N GLN A 64 -34.56 -38.14 -16.27
CA GLN A 64 -33.21 -38.69 -16.49
C GLN A 64 -32.14 -37.61 -16.24
N VAL A 65 -32.42 -36.35 -16.57
CA VAL A 65 -31.53 -35.19 -16.37
C VAL A 65 -31.08 -35.05 -14.91
N LYS A 66 -31.98 -35.25 -13.93
CA LYS A 66 -31.60 -35.19 -12.53
C LYS A 66 -30.61 -36.30 -12.17
N THR A 67 -30.85 -37.52 -12.66
CA THR A 67 -29.94 -38.65 -12.50
C THR A 67 -28.58 -38.37 -13.16
N ASP A 68 -28.59 -37.80 -14.36
CA ASP A 68 -27.37 -37.44 -15.10
C ASP A 68 -26.57 -36.36 -14.35
N ILE A 69 -27.23 -35.38 -13.73
CA ILE A 69 -26.58 -34.37 -12.87
C ILE A 69 -26.00 -35.06 -11.63
N GLU A 70 -26.76 -35.90 -10.93
CA GLU A 70 -26.27 -36.60 -9.75
C GLU A 70 -25.08 -37.51 -10.07
N GLU A 71 -25.08 -38.14 -11.25
CA GLU A 71 -23.98 -38.96 -11.74
C GLU A 71 -22.77 -38.13 -12.16
N ALA A 72 -22.98 -37.01 -12.87
CA ALA A 72 -21.94 -36.07 -13.24
C ALA A 72 -21.21 -35.48 -12.02
N PHE A 73 -21.93 -35.20 -10.92
CA PHE A 73 -21.32 -34.72 -9.68
C PHE A 73 -20.75 -35.84 -8.78
N ARG A 74 -20.87 -37.10 -9.20
CA ARG A 74 -20.09 -38.24 -8.66
C ARG A 74 -18.87 -38.55 -9.52
N ASP A 75 -18.97 -38.31 -10.83
CA ASP A 75 -17.95 -38.60 -11.85
C ASP A 75 -17.95 -37.47 -12.90
N SER A 76 -16.99 -36.55 -12.78
CA SER A 76 -16.90 -35.36 -13.65
C SER A 76 -16.75 -35.71 -15.13
N SER A 77 -16.24 -36.90 -15.48
CA SER A 77 -16.14 -37.36 -16.87
C SER A 77 -17.50 -37.48 -17.57
N LYS A 78 -18.56 -37.64 -16.79
CA LYS A 78 -19.94 -37.74 -17.29
C LYS A 78 -20.64 -36.39 -17.40
N PHE A 79 -20.02 -35.26 -17.05
CA PHE A 79 -20.68 -33.96 -17.09
C PHE A 79 -21.30 -33.61 -18.46
N LYS A 80 -20.65 -34.01 -19.55
CA LYS A 80 -21.17 -33.81 -20.91
C LYS A 80 -22.47 -34.56 -21.20
N SER A 81 -22.77 -35.65 -20.47
CA SER A 81 -23.99 -36.43 -20.64
C SER A 81 -25.25 -35.63 -20.26
N ILE A 82 -25.11 -34.61 -19.41
CA ILE A 82 -26.20 -33.69 -19.05
C ILE A 82 -26.77 -33.02 -20.30
N PHE A 83 -25.90 -32.57 -21.22
CA PHE A 83 -26.31 -31.82 -22.41
C PHE A 83 -26.53 -32.72 -23.63
N ILE A 84 -25.79 -33.81 -23.76
CA ILE A 84 -25.77 -34.65 -24.96
C ILE A 84 -25.86 -36.13 -24.55
N ASN A 85 -26.85 -36.87 -25.05
CA ASN A 85 -26.90 -38.32 -24.80
C ASN A 85 -25.82 -39.09 -25.55
N GLU A 86 -25.69 -40.39 -25.25
CA GLU A 86 -24.76 -41.34 -25.88
C GLU A 86 -24.85 -41.38 -27.42
N LYS A 87 -25.98 -40.94 -28.01
CA LYS A 87 -26.19 -40.88 -29.47
C LYS A 87 -25.84 -39.52 -30.08
N GLY A 88 -25.25 -38.60 -29.30
CA GLY A 88 -24.89 -37.27 -29.77
C GLY A 88 -26.07 -36.30 -29.90
N LYS A 89 -27.28 -36.66 -29.41
CA LYS A 89 -28.46 -35.79 -29.49
C LYS A 89 -28.57 -34.91 -28.25
N ASP A 90 -29.01 -33.67 -28.43
CA ASP A 90 -29.29 -32.71 -27.36
C ASP A 90 -30.39 -33.26 -26.43
N ASN A 91 -30.09 -33.31 -25.13
CA ASN A 91 -31.00 -33.80 -24.11
C ASN A 91 -32.06 -32.76 -23.69
N ASN A 92 -31.94 -31.52 -24.17
CA ASN A 92 -32.77 -30.38 -23.75
C ASN A 92 -32.99 -30.37 -22.23
N PRO A 93 -31.89 -30.36 -21.44
CA PRO A 93 -31.97 -30.59 -20.00
C PRO A 93 -32.80 -29.54 -19.24
N GLN A 94 -32.99 -28.36 -19.84
CA GLN A 94 -33.89 -27.31 -19.35
C GLN A 94 -35.35 -27.78 -19.14
N ASN A 95 -35.79 -28.82 -19.85
CA ASN A 95 -37.14 -29.38 -19.71
C ASN A 95 -37.37 -30.08 -18.37
N ALA A 96 -36.30 -30.37 -17.62
CA ALA A 96 -36.40 -30.95 -16.29
C ALA A 96 -36.84 -29.95 -15.21
N ILE A 97 -36.84 -28.63 -15.46
CA ILE A 97 -37.25 -27.64 -14.46
C ILE A 97 -38.77 -27.70 -14.20
N GLN A 98 -39.16 -27.91 -12.94
CA GLN A 98 -40.55 -28.04 -12.46
C GLN A 98 -41.07 -26.86 -11.62
N SER A 99 -40.26 -25.83 -11.38
CA SER A 99 -40.60 -24.71 -10.49
C SER A 99 -41.98 -24.10 -10.79
N THR A 100 -42.84 -24.01 -9.76
CA THR A 100 -44.23 -23.51 -9.84
C THR A 100 -44.32 -22.03 -10.23
N ASP A 101 -43.28 -21.25 -9.92
CA ASP A 101 -43.24 -19.81 -10.23
C ASP A 101 -42.79 -19.56 -11.68
N ILE A 102 -41.88 -20.41 -12.20
CA ILE A 102 -41.48 -20.41 -13.62
C ILE A 102 -42.62 -20.97 -14.49
N ASN A 103 -43.39 -21.92 -13.97
CA ASN A 103 -44.44 -22.65 -14.68
C ASN A 103 -45.76 -21.87 -14.92
N ASN A 104 -45.84 -20.55 -14.68
CA ASN A 104 -47.04 -19.73 -14.96
C ASN A 104 -46.89 -18.62 -16.04
N ALA A 105 -45.71 -18.31 -16.57
CA ALA A 105 -45.52 -17.30 -17.65
C ALA A 105 -45.76 -17.82 -19.09
N GLU A 106 -46.25 -17.01 -20.04
CA GLU A 106 -46.40 -17.44 -21.45
C GLU A 106 -45.06 -17.55 -22.22
N LYS A 107 -43.99 -16.89 -21.76
CA LYS A 107 -42.66 -16.82 -22.42
C LYS A 107 -41.57 -17.75 -21.81
N LYS A 108 -41.98 -18.85 -21.16
CA LYS A 108 -41.15 -19.77 -20.34
C LYS A 108 -39.92 -20.36 -21.01
N GLU A 109 -40.05 -20.82 -22.25
CA GLU A 109 -39.02 -21.67 -22.86
C GLU A 109 -37.68 -20.95 -23.01
N LYS A 110 -37.69 -19.61 -23.17
CA LYS A 110 -36.46 -18.82 -23.29
C LYS A 110 -35.72 -18.62 -21.95
N TRP A 111 -36.39 -18.76 -20.80
CA TRP A 111 -35.80 -18.58 -19.45
C TRP A 111 -35.23 -19.87 -18.87
N LYS A 112 -35.77 -21.03 -19.24
CA LYS A 112 -35.35 -22.31 -18.68
C LYS A 112 -33.85 -22.60 -18.89
N PRO A 113 -33.22 -22.36 -20.06
CA PRO A 113 -31.80 -22.60 -20.22
C PRO A 113 -30.94 -21.72 -19.31
N LEU A 114 -31.31 -20.44 -19.13
CA LEU A 114 -30.63 -19.52 -18.22
C LEU A 114 -30.67 -20.02 -16.77
N PHE A 115 -31.86 -20.34 -16.25
CA PHE A 115 -31.98 -20.84 -14.87
C PHE A 115 -31.33 -22.21 -14.69
N PHE A 116 -31.39 -23.08 -15.70
CA PHE A 116 -30.70 -24.36 -15.66
C PHE A 116 -29.18 -24.18 -15.57
N SER A 117 -28.62 -23.25 -16.35
CA SER A 117 -27.19 -22.91 -16.25
C SER A 117 -26.82 -22.35 -14.89
N LYS A 118 -27.63 -21.46 -14.31
CA LYS A 118 -27.39 -20.94 -12.96
C LYS A 118 -27.43 -22.04 -11.90
N TYR A 119 -28.36 -22.99 -12.01
CA TYR A 119 -28.40 -24.17 -11.13
C TYR A 119 -27.11 -25.00 -11.24
N LEU A 120 -26.63 -25.27 -12.45
CA LEU A 120 -25.37 -26.00 -12.64
C LEU A 120 -24.15 -25.21 -12.18
N ARG A 121 -24.09 -23.90 -12.44
CA ARG A 121 -23.03 -23.02 -11.94
C ARG A 121 -22.99 -23.03 -10.41
N ALA A 122 -24.14 -22.95 -9.75
CA ALA A 122 -24.26 -23.08 -8.30
C ALA A 122 -23.70 -24.43 -7.81
N ARG A 123 -24.04 -25.54 -8.47
CA ARG A 123 -23.52 -26.88 -8.13
C ARG A 123 -22.00 -27.00 -8.35
N ILE A 124 -21.49 -26.43 -9.45
CA ILE A 124 -20.05 -26.39 -9.75
C ILE A 124 -19.31 -25.62 -8.64
N GLN A 125 -19.80 -24.43 -8.27
CA GLN A 125 -19.18 -23.59 -7.24
C GLN A 125 -19.30 -24.17 -5.83
N GLU A 126 -20.43 -24.81 -5.49
CA GLU A 126 -20.62 -25.54 -4.22
C GLU A 126 -19.62 -26.71 -4.10
N ASN A 127 -19.34 -27.41 -5.20
CA ASN A 127 -18.34 -28.48 -5.19
C ASN A 127 -16.94 -27.87 -5.01
N GLY A 128 -16.64 -26.82 -5.78
CA GLY A 128 -15.44 -26.00 -5.63
C GLY A 128 -14.15 -26.69 -6.04
N THR A 129 -14.21 -27.80 -6.79
CA THR A 129 -13.01 -28.47 -7.30
C THR A 129 -12.67 -28.01 -8.72
N ASP A 130 -11.39 -28.09 -9.08
CA ASP A 130 -10.93 -27.71 -10.43
C ASP A 130 -11.54 -28.59 -11.51
N ASP A 131 -11.81 -29.84 -11.17
CA ASP A 131 -12.48 -30.80 -12.04
C ASP A 131 -13.89 -30.35 -12.45
N TYR A 132 -14.64 -29.69 -11.57
CA TYR A 132 -15.95 -29.15 -11.94
C TYR A 132 -15.83 -27.78 -12.59
N THR A 133 -14.83 -26.98 -12.21
CA THR A 133 -14.63 -25.63 -12.74
C THR A 133 -14.35 -25.65 -14.25
N LYS A 134 -13.67 -26.67 -14.78
CA LYS A 134 -13.44 -26.83 -16.22
C LYS A 134 -14.73 -27.00 -17.03
N HIS A 135 -15.83 -27.42 -16.38
CA HIS A 135 -17.13 -27.61 -17.02
C HIS A 135 -17.97 -26.32 -17.11
N LEU A 136 -17.47 -25.20 -16.61
CA LEU A 136 -18.05 -23.89 -16.93
C LEU A 136 -17.98 -23.60 -18.44
N ASP A 137 -16.95 -24.11 -19.14
CA ASP A 137 -16.85 -24.05 -20.61
C ASP A 137 -18.02 -24.79 -21.30
N ASP A 138 -18.44 -25.93 -20.75
CA ASP A 138 -19.59 -26.67 -21.28
C ASP A 138 -20.89 -25.86 -21.08
N LEU A 139 -21.02 -25.11 -19.98
CA LEU A 139 -22.13 -24.16 -19.77
C LEU A 139 -22.09 -22.99 -20.74
N VAL A 140 -20.91 -22.45 -21.06
CA VAL A 140 -20.75 -21.39 -22.06
C VAL A 140 -21.25 -21.88 -23.42
N ILE A 141 -20.83 -23.08 -23.85
CA ILE A 141 -21.28 -23.68 -25.11
C ILE A 141 -22.80 -23.88 -25.10
N TYR A 142 -23.36 -24.40 -24.00
CA TYR A 142 -24.79 -24.61 -23.85
C TYR A 142 -25.59 -23.29 -23.91
N LEU A 143 -25.14 -22.26 -23.20
CA LEU A 143 -25.78 -20.93 -23.21
C LEU A 143 -25.70 -20.28 -24.59
N GLN A 144 -24.57 -20.38 -25.29
CA GLN A 144 -24.43 -19.85 -26.65
C GLN A 144 -25.38 -20.50 -27.65
N ARG A 145 -25.62 -21.83 -27.54
CA ARG A 145 -26.58 -22.56 -28.38
C ARG A 145 -28.03 -22.17 -28.10
N ASN A 146 -28.32 -21.73 -26.88
CA ASN A 146 -29.65 -21.37 -26.42
C ASN A 146 -29.87 -19.85 -26.34
N LEU A 147 -29.00 -19.04 -26.94
CA LEU A 147 -29.19 -17.60 -26.99
C LEU A 147 -30.55 -17.28 -27.64
N PRO A 148 -31.40 -16.47 -26.98
CA PRO A 148 -32.78 -16.27 -27.40
C PRO A 148 -32.89 -15.53 -28.74
N TYR A 149 -31.90 -14.69 -29.08
CA TYR A 149 -31.85 -13.94 -30.33
C TYR A 149 -30.40 -13.53 -30.67
N GLN A 150 -30.09 -13.37 -31.96
CA GLN A 150 -28.77 -12.85 -32.39
C GLN A 150 -28.76 -11.33 -32.56
N PHE A 151 -29.88 -10.73 -32.97
CA PHE A 151 -30.05 -9.27 -33.18
C PHE A 151 -31.48 -8.82 -32.80
N PRO A 152 -31.78 -8.62 -31.51
CA PRO A 152 -33.12 -8.24 -31.05
C PRO A 152 -33.48 -6.86 -31.62
N GLN A 153 -34.74 -6.66 -31.99
CA GLN A 153 -35.18 -5.35 -32.49
C GLN A 153 -35.14 -4.33 -31.35
N GLU A 154 -34.76 -3.09 -31.65
CA GLU A 154 -34.59 -2.05 -30.64
C GLU A 154 -35.89 -1.74 -29.88
N ASP A 155 -37.06 -2.05 -30.41
CA ASP A 155 -38.37 -1.83 -29.78
C ASP A 155 -38.82 -2.97 -28.84
N GLN A 156 -38.04 -4.06 -28.73
CA GLN A 156 -38.41 -5.23 -27.93
C GLN A 156 -37.61 -5.33 -26.62
N ASP A 157 -37.96 -4.46 -25.66
CA ASP A 157 -37.19 -4.30 -24.42
C ASP A 157 -37.05 -5.61 -23.60
N GLU A 158 -38.08 -6.46 -23.53
CA GLU A 158 -38.00 -7.76 -22.84
C GLU A 158 -36.99 -8.72 -23.49
N GLU A 159 -36.88 -8.70 -24.82
CA GLU A 159 -35.93 -9.56 -25.54
C GLU A 159 -34.50 -9.06 -25.37
N LEU A 160 -34.31 -7.73 -25.39
CA LEU A 160 -33.05 -7.07 -25.07
C LEU A 160 -32.58 -7.43 -23.67
N ILE A 161 -33.46 -7.34 -22.66
CA ILE A 161 -33.16 -7.70 -21.28
C ILE A 161 -32.79 -9.19 -21.18
N LEU A 162 -33.59 -10.08 -21.75
CA LEU A 162 -33.31 -11.51 -21.62
C LEU A 162 -31.96 -11.87 -22.25
N GLN A 163 -31.65 -11.33 -23.43
CA GLN A 163 -30.35 -11.54 -24.05
C GLN A 163 -29.20 -10.91 -23.24
N HIS A 164 -29.42 -9.74 -22.63
CA HIS A 164 -28.46 -9.16 -21.70
C HIS A 164 -28.16 -10.10 -20.53
N LEU A 165 -29.19 -10.69 -19.90
CA LEU A 165 -29.01 -11.64 -18.79
C LEU A 165 -28.26 -12.91 -19.21
N TYR A 166 -28.46 -13.39 -20.45
CA TYR A 166 -27.64 -14.47 -21.01
C TYR A 166 -26.17 -14.06 -21.14
N PHE A 167 -25.88 -12.85 -21.61
CA PHE A 167 -24.50 -12.36 -21.67
C PHE A 167 -23.88 -12.18 -20.28
N GLN A 168 -24.65 -11.79 -19.26
CA GLN A 168 -24.15 -11.77 -17.87
C GLN A 168 -23.81 -13.17 -17.36
N GLU A 169 -24.66 -14.16 -17.63
CA GLU A 169 -24.37 -15.54 -17.23
C GLU A 169 -23.18 -16.12 -18.01
N LEU A 170 -23.08 -15.83 -19.31
CA LEU A 170 -21.91 -16.17 -20.13
C LEU A 170 -20.64 -15.51 -19.58
N SER A 171 -20.70 -14.26 -19.15
CA SER A 171 -19.59 -13.58 -18.49
C SER A 171 -19.18 -14.29 -17.21
N ALA A 172 -20.14 -14.76 -16.41
CA ALA A 172 -19.85 -15.41 -15.14
C ALA A 172 -19.40 -16.88 -15.27
N CYS A 173 -19.74 -17.55 -16.38
CA CYS A 173 -19.26 -18.90 -16.71
C CYS A 173 -17.97 -18.88 -17.55
N GLY A 174 -17.72 -17.79 -18.27
CA GLY A 174 -16.55 -17.66 -19.14
C GLY A 174 -15.23 -17.73 -18.38
N LYS A 175 -14.15 -18.09 -19.08
CA LYS A 175 -12.82 -18.12 -18.45
C LYS A 175 -12.49 -16.75 -17.86
N PRO A 176 -11.94 -16.70 -16.62
CA PRO A 176 -11.45 -15.47 -16.03
C PRO A 176 -10.52 -14.73 -17.00
N GLY A 177 -10.77 -13.43 -17.19
CA GLY A 177 -9.99 -12.57 -18.07
C GLY A 177 -10.77 -12.11 -19.32
N LEU A 178 -10.14 -12.20 -20.50
CA LEU A 178 -10.66 -11.61 -21.74
C LEU A 178 -11.97 -12.22 -22.25
N GLU A 179 -12.21 -13.52 -22.02
CA GLU A 179 -13.45 -14.18 -22.46
C GLU A 179 -14.65 -13.67 -21.66
N SER A 180 -14.56 -13.71 -20.33
CA SER A 180 -15.55 -13.11 -19.42
C SER A 180 -15.79 -11.62 -19.75
N LEU A 181 -14.72 -10.84 -19.89
CA LEU A 181 -14.78 -9.43 -20.27
C LEU A 181 -15.50 -9.21 -21.61
N GLY A 182 -15.23 -10.05 -22.62
CA GLY A 182 -15.86 -9.98 -23.93
C GLY A 182 -17.37 -10.13 -23.88
N PHE A 183 -17.90 -11.03 -23.03
CA PHE A 183 -19.34 -11.16 -22.84
C PHE A 183 -19.94 -9.97 -22.08
N ALA A 184 -19.26 -9.47 -21.05
CA ALA A 184 -19.70 -8.28 -20.32
C ALA A 184 -19.78 -7.04 -21.23
N VAL A 185 -18.80 -6.84 -22.11
CA VAL A 185 -18.80 -5.75 -23.12
C VAL A 185 -20.00 -5.89 -24.07
N ARG A 186 -20.31 -7.11 -24.53
CA ARG A 186 -21.51 -7.34 -25.37
C ARG A 186 -22.80 -7.05 -24.60
N ALA A 187 -22.87 -7.43 -23.33
CA ALA A 187 -24.01 -7.12 -22.47
C ALA A 187 -24.20 -5.60 -22.34
N TYR A 188 -23.11 -4.85 -22.18
CA TYR A 188 -23.10 -3.38 -22.10
C TYR A 188 -23.58 -2.74 -23.40
N GLU A 189 -22.96 -3.07 -24.54
CA GLU A 189 -23.30 -2.47 -25.83
C GLU A 189 -24.76 -2.75 -26.24
N LEU A 190 -25.32 -3.89 -25.83
CA LEU A 190 -26.73 -4.25 -26.08
C LEU A 190 -27.72 -3.26 -25.43
N VAL A 191 -27.43 -2.75 -24.23
CA VAL A 191 -28.35 -1.89 -23.47
C VAL A 191 -27.93 -0.41 -23.44
N LYS A 192 -26.74 -0.09 -23.95
CA LYS A 192 -26.19 1.29 -23.97
C LYS A 192 -27.04 2.26 -24.78
N VAL A 193 -27.62 1.81 -25.89
CA VAL A 193 -28.50 2.64 -26.76
C VAL A 193 -29.82 3.02 -26.08
N LYS A 194 -30.21 2.30 -25.02
CA LYS A 194 -31.42 2.53 -24.22
C LYS A 194 -31.15 3.35 -22.95
N ARG A 195 -29.95 3.93 -22.79
CA ARG A 195 -29.59 4.70 -21.59
C ARG A 195 -30.55 5.88 -21.39
N GLY A 196 -31.02 6.07 -20.15
CA GLY A 196 -31.98 7.13 -19.80
C GLY A 196 -33.42 6.85 -20.22
N THR A 197 -33.71 5.71 -20.85
CA THR A 197 -35.09 5.26 -21.10
C THR A 197 -35.56 4.35 -19.97
N MET A 198 -36.80 4.59 -19.51
CA MET A 198 -37.52 3.63 -18.69
C MET A 198 -38.12 2.58 -19.62
N ASN A 199 -37.90 1.30 -19.33
CA ASN A 199 -38.65 0.24 -20.00
C ASN A 199 -40.13 0.30 -19.53
N GLU A 200 -41.05 -0.09 -20.41
CA GLU A 200 -42.43 -0.41 -20.06
C GLU A 200 -42.56 -1.41 -18.88
N SER A 201 -41.51 -2.20 -18.58
CA SER A 201 -41.42 -3.20 -17.50
C SER A 201 -40.84 -2.72 -16.14
N HIS A 202 -40.90 -1.42 -15.82
CA HIS A 202 -40.55 -0.79 -14.52
C HIS A 202 -39.06 -0.64 -14.13
N PHE A 203 -38.13 -1.53 -14.49
CA PHE A 203 -36.71 -1.32 -14.16
C PHE A 203 -35.99 -0.44 -15.20
N SER A 204 -35.18 0.51 -14.74
CA SER A 204 -34.39 1.36 -15.65
C SER A 204 -33.29 0.54 -16.33
N PHE A 205 -33.13 0.71 -17.65
CA PHE A 205 -31.96 0.22 -18.40
C PHE A 205 -30.62 0.68 -17.79
N ASP A 206 -30.63 1.70 -16.94
CA ASP A 206 -29.47 2.14 -16.18
C ASP A 206 -28.95 1.08 -15.19
N LEU A 207 -29.81 0.23 -14.61
CA LEU A 207 -29.39 -0.83 -13.68
C LEU A 207 -28.70 -1.99 -14.43
N TYR A 208 -29.21 -2.33 -15.61
CA TYR A 208 -28.57 -3.30 -16.50
C TYR A 208 -27.23 -2.81 -17.03
N ASN A 209 -27.14 -1.52 -17.37
CA ASN A 209 -25.86 -0.89 -17.69
C ASN A 209 -24.87 -1.03 -16.52
N LEU A 210 -25.28 -0.75 -15.29
CA LEU A 210 -24.44 -0.94 -14.10
C LEU A 210 -24.04 -2.42 -13.91
N TRP A 211 -24.93 -3.37 -14.21
CA TRP A 211 -24.60 -4.80 -14.12
C TRP A 211 -23.55 -5.23 -15.15
N ALA A 212 -23.67 -4.77 -16.40
CA ALA A 212 -22.62 -5.03 -17.39
C ALA A 212 -21.29 -4.40 -16.99
N GLN A 213 -21.31 -3.17 -16.49
CA GLN A 213 -20.12 -2.51 -15.95
C GLN A 213 -19.51 -3.28 -14.77
N TYR A 214 -20.33 -3.85 -13.89
CA TYR A 214 -19.86 -4.68 -12.78
C TYR A 214 -19.09 -5.90 -13.28
N ASN A 215 -19.65 -6.63 -14.25
CA ASN A 215 -18.99 -7.78 -14.84
C ASN A 215 -17.77 -7.40 -15.71
N GLN A 216 -17.76 -6.21 -16.33
CA GLN A 216 -16.54 -5.66 -16.94
C GLN A 216 -15.45 -5.45 -15.88
N GLY A 217 -15.80 -4.85 -14.73
CA GLY A 217 -14.89 -4.68 -13.60
C GLY A 217 -14.27 -5.99 -13.12
N ILE A 218 -15.08 -7.05 -12.97
CA ILE A 218 -14.60 -8.41 -12.66
C ILE A 218 -13.68 -8.95 -13.77
N GLY A 219 -14.07 -8.80 -15.03
CA GLY A 219 -13.27 -9.24 -16.18
C GLY A 219 -11.89 -8.56 -16.23
N TYR A 220 -11.83 -7.25 -15.96
CA TYR A 220 -10.58 -6.50 -15.84
C TYR A 220 -9.75 -6.94 -14.64
N LEU A 221 -10.38 -7.18 -13.49
CA LEU A 221 -9.71 -7.68 -12.28
C LEU A 221 -9.02 -9.02 -12.56
N HIS A 222 -9.73 -9.98 -13.14
CA HIS A 222 -9.18 -11.29 -13.53
C HIS A 222 -8.12 -11.19 -14.63
N SER A 223 -8.16 -10.15 -15.46
CA SER A 223 -7.12 -9.88 -16.47
C SER A 223 -5.86 -9.22 -15.89
N GLY A 224 -5.83 -8.92 -14.58
CA GLY A 224 -4.76 -8.17 -13.93
C GLY A 224 -4.78 -6.66 -14.23
N GLN A 225 -5.81 -6.17 -14.94
CA GLN A 225 -6.05 -4.76 -15.24
C GLN A 225 -6.77 -4.09 -14.06
N LYS A 226 -6.06 -4.03 -12.93
CA LYS A 226 -6.58 -3.57 -11.64
C LYS A 226 -7.17 -2.15 -11.71
N MET A 227 -6.68 -1.30 -12.62
CA MET A 227 -7.13 0.09 -12.74
C MET A 227 -8.49 0.25 -13.37
N ASP A 228 -8.68 -0.40 -14.51
CA ASP A 228 -9.97 -0.41 -15.18
C ASP A 228 -11.02 -1.02 -14.24
N ALA A 229 -10.66 -2.10 -13.53
CA ALA A 229 -11.52 -2.70 -12.51
C ALA A 229 -11.94 -1.70 -11.42
N ALA A 230 -10.99 -0.96 -10.81
CA ALA A 230 -11.30 0.06 -9.81
C ALA A 230 -12.26 1.13 -10.35
N SER A 231 -12.03 1.58 -11.60
CA SER A 231 -12.85 2.60 -12.26
C SER A 231 -14.30 2.15 -12.39
N PHE A 232 -14.54 0.94 -12.93
CA PHE A 232 -15.90 0.39 -13.05
C PHE A 232 -16.59 0.24 -11.69
N PHE A 233 -15.90 -0.25 -10.65
CA PHE A 233 -16.48 -0.37 -9.31
C PHE A 233 -16.81 1.01 -8.70
N ASN A 234 -15.96 2.02 -8.90
CA ASN A 234 -16.22 3.39 -8.46
C ASN A 234 -17.47 3.98 -9.12
N GLU A 235 -17.63 3.79 -10.44
CA GLU A 235 -18.83 4.24 -11.15
C GLU A 235 -20.10 3.63 -10.58
N ILE A 236 -20.09 2.32 -10.28
CA ILE A 236 -21.25 1.63 -9.70
C ILE A 236 -21.57 2.17 -8.31
N ILE A 237 -20.57 2.31 -7.44
CA ILE A 237 -20.73 2.83 -6.07
C ILE A 237 -21.31 4.25 -6.12
N ARG A 238 -20.84 5.10 -7.03
CA ARG A 238 -21.32 6.49 -7.17
C ARG A 238 -22.73 6.58 -7.76
N ASP A 239 -23.02 5.80 -8.80
CA ASP A 239 -24.22 5.98 -9.62
C ASP A 239 -25.40 5.14 -9.16
N PHE A 240 -25.16 4.00 -8.50
CA PHE A 240 -26.22 3.12 -8.01
C PHE A 240 -27.20 3.83 -7.06
N PRO A 241 -26.76 4.60 -6.02
CA PRO A 241 -27.70 5.30 -5.14
C PRO A 241 -28.59 6.31 -5.86
N LYS A 242 -28.11 6.90 -6.97
CA LYS A 242 -28.87 7.85 -7.80
C LYS A 242 -29.90 7.11 -8.65
N LYS A 243 -29.50 6.00 -9.28
CA LYS A 243 -30.33 5.19 -10.20
C LYS A 243 -31.36 4.32 -9.48
N ALA A 244 -31.07 3.88 -8.25
CA ALA A 244 -31.94 3.02 -7.45
C ALA A 244 -33.06 3.79 -6.70
N LYS A 245 -33.19 5.11 -6.86
CA LYS A 245 -34.20 5.93 -6.15
C LYS A 245 -35.64 5.55 -6.50
N CYS A 246 -35.88 5.06 -7.72
CA CYS A 246 -37.22 4.71 -8.21
C CYS A 246 -37.66 3.28 -7.85
N LEU A 247 -36.77 2.47 -7.28
CA LEU A 247 -37.06 1.07 -6.93
C LEU A 247 -37.91 0.97 -5.67
N GLN A 248 -38.77 -0.05 -5.60
CA GLN A 248 -39.44 -0.39 -4.34
C GLN A 248 -38.41 -0.86 -3.30
N PRO A 249 -38.68 -0.72 -1.99
CA PRO A 249 -37.70 -1.05 -0.95
C PRO A 249 -37.16 -2.48 -1.00
N ASP A 250 -38.00 -3.45 -1.35
CA ASP A 250 -37.64 -4.86 -1.49
C ASP A 250 -36.80 -5.12 -2.74
N GLU A 251 -37.19 -4.58 -3.89
CA GLU A 251 -36.43 -4.63 -5.14
C GLU A 251 -35.05 -3.98 -4.98
N LYS A 252 -35.02 -2.80 -4.35
CA LYS A 252 -33.81 -2.05 -4.05
C LYS A 252 -32.84 -2.90 -3.22
N GLY A 253 -33.34 -3.66 -2.25
CA GLY A 253 -32.51 -4.56 -1.43
C GLY A 253 -31.78 -5.62 -2.26
N PHE A 254 -32.46 -6.25 -3.22
CA PHE A 254 -31.84 -7.27 -4.08
C PHE A 254 -30.81 -6.66 -5.05
N TRP A 255 -31.17 -5.58 -5.74
CA TRP A 255 -30.24 -4.88 -6.64
C TRP A 255 -29.04 -4.30 -5.90
N GLN A 256 -29.24 -3.83 -4.66
CA GLN A 256 -28.15 -3.35 -3.80
C GLN A 256 -27.22 -4.49 -3.41
N ASN A 257 -27.76 -5.67 -3.06
CA ASN A 257 -26.97 -6.85 -2.73
C ASN A 257 -26.20 -7.41 -3.93
N LEU A 258 -26.73 -7.28 -5.16
CA LEU A 258 -26.12 -7.75 -6.39
C LEU A 258 -25.04 -6.81 -6.91
N LEU A 259 -25.33 -5.50 -6.97
CA LEU A 259 -24.47 -4.52 -7.64
C LEU A 259 -23.63 -3.72 -6.65
N PHE A 260 -24.29 -2.95 -5.78
CA PHE A 260 -23.59 -1.98 -4.93
C PHE A 260 -22.71 -2.68 -3.89
N ASP A 261 -23.29 -3.59 -3.10
CA ASP A 261 -22.56 -4.25 -2.02
C ASP A 261 -21.43 -5.12 -2.58
N GLN A 262 -21.62 -5.79 -3.73
CA GLN A 262 -20.54 -6.55 -4.38
C GLN A 262 -19.46 -5.65 -4.97
N ALA A 263 -19.82 -4.56 -5.66
CA ALA A 263 -18.83 -3.61 -6.18
C ALA A 263 -17.97 -3.03 -5.05
N VAL A 264 -18.55 -2.75 -3.87
CA VAL A 264 -17.78 -2.36 -2.68
C VAL A 264 -16.83 -3.48 -2.22
N LEU A 265 -17.29 -4.73 -2.13
CA LEU A 265 -16.45 -5.85 -1.72
C LEU A 265 -15.30 -6.13 -2.71
N PHE A 266 -15.57 -6.12 -4.02
CA PHE A 266 -14.54 -6.33 -5.05
C PHE A 266 -13.58 -5.15 -5.13
N LYS A 267 -14.04 -3.91 -4.93
CA LYS A 267 -13.15 -2.76 -4.77
C LYS A 267 -12.27 -2.91 -3.52
N ALA A 268 -12.83 -3.34 -2.39
CA ALA A 268 -12.07 -3.57 -1.16
C ALA A 268 -11.03 -4.70 -1.32
N GLU A 269 -11.39 -5.78 -2.03
CA GLU A 269 -10.49 -6.86 -2.41
C GLU A 269 -9.36 -6.36 -3.31
N LEU A 270 -9.69 -5.57 -4.33
CA LEU A 270 -8.70 -4.95 -5.19
C LEU A 270 -7.74 -4.02 -4.42
N MET A 271 -8.24 -3.21 -3.49
CA MET A 271 -7.41 -2.35 -2.64
C MET A 271 -6.50 -3.18 -1.72
N GLU A 272 -6.99 -4.32 -1.21
CA GLU A 272 -6.19 -5.24 -0.40
C GLU A 272 -5.11 -5.94 -1.24
N ASP A 273 -5.44 -6.38 -2.45
CA ASP A 273 -4.49 -6.94 -3.42
C ASP A 273 -3.43 -5.92 -3.88
N LEU A 274 -3.73 -4.63 -3.78
CA LEU A 274 -2.81 -3.52 -4.00
C LEU A 274 -2.10 -3.07 -2.71
N GLN A 275 -2.46 -3.67 -1.58
CA GLN A 275 -1.92 -3.44 -0.23
C GLN A 275 -2.20 -2.03 0.32
N PHE A 276 -3.38 -1.50 0.01
CA PHE A 276 -3.91 -0.22 0.49
C PHE A 276 -4.92 -0.44 1.62
N SER A 277 -4.43 -0.95 2.74
CA SER A 277 -5.27 -1.39 3.85
C SER A 277 -6.20 -0.29 4.36
N TYR A 278 -5.75 0.97 4.45
CA TYR A 278 -6.59 2.09 4.87
C TYR A 278 -7.80 2.28 3.93
N HIS A 279 -7.54 2.28 2.63
CA HIS A 279 -8.56 2.42 1.59
C HIS A 279 -9.52 1.23 1.54
N THR A 280 -9.04 0.03 1.85
CA THR A 280 -9.89 -1.15 2.06
C THR A 280 -10.89 -0.90 3.20
N ILE A 281 -10.44 -0.41 4.35
CA ILE A 281 -11.33 -0.11 5.49
C ILE A 281 -12.33 0.99 5.13
N GLN A 282 -11.88 2.10 4.53
CA GLN A 282 -12.76 3.20 4.12
C GLN A 282 -13.82 2.73 3.12
N THR A 283 -13.42 1.92 2.13
CA THR A 283 -14.33 1.36 1.13
C THR A 283 -15.40 0.47 1.78
N LEU A 284 -15.03 -0.36 2.77
CA LEU A 284 -15.95 -1.26 3.46
C LEU A 284 -16.97 -0.55 4.37
N GLU A 285 -16.83 0.76 4.60
CA GLU A 285 -17.81 1.53 5.36
C GLU A 285 -19.13 1.71 4.60
N GLU A 286 -19.05 1.85 3.28
CA GLU A 286 -20.18 2.09 2.37
C GLU A 286 -21.25 0.98 2.48
N ILE A 287 -20.85 -0.25 2.82
CA ILE A 287 -21.78 -1.38 2.99
C ILE A 287 -22.43 -1.43 4.37
N GLY A 288 -21.92 -0.71 5.38
CA GLY A 288 -22.42 -0.80 6.75
C GLY A 288 -22.46 -2.26 7.23
N ASN A 289 -23.49 -2.66 8.00
CA ASN A 289 -23.57 -4.03 8.55
C ASN A 289 -23.98 -5.11 7.53
N ARG A 290 -24.19 -4.78 6.25
CA ARG A 290 -24.51 -5.75 5.20
C ARG A 290 -23.28 -6.58 4.83
N LYS A 291 -23.50 -7.75 4.20
CA LYS A 291 -22.44 -8.71 3.82
C LYS A 291 -21.42 -8.98 4.95
N LYS A 292 -21.92 -9.08 6.19
CA LYS A 292 -21.14 -9.04 7.43
C LYS A 292 -19.91 -9.95 7.41
N GLU A 293 -20.04 -11.19 6.95
CA GLU A 293 -18.94 -12.16 6.93
C GLU A 293 -17.79 -11.71 6.02
N ASN A 294 -18.07 -11.44 4.73
CA ASN A 294 -17.06 -10.98 3.77
C ASN A 294 -16.42 -9.65 4.20
N ARG A 295 -17.24 -8.72 4.73
CA ARG A 295 -16.76 -7.46 5.29
C ARG A 295 -15.73 -7.70 6.40
N LEU A 296 -16.07 -8.51 7.40
CA LEU A 296 -15.21 -8.76 8.55
C LEU A 296 -13.91 -9.49 8.17
N ILE A 297 -13.95 -10.39 7.18
CA ILE A 297 -12.75 -11.04 6.65
C ILE A 297 -11.81 -9.99 6.05
N LYS A 298 -12.33 -9.11 5.17
CA LYS A 298 -11.52 -8.07 4.52
C LYS A 298 -11.03 -7.00 5.52
N GLU A 299 -11.84 -6.62 6.51
CA GLU A 299 -11.39 -5.75 7.60
C GLU A 299 -10.25 -6.38 8.41
N ALA A 300 -10.36 -7.67 8.75
CA ALA A 300 -9.32 -8.36 9.51
C ALA A 300 -8.00 -8.47 8.72
N LEU A 301 -8.08 -8.74 7.42
CA LEU A 301 -6.92 -8.74 6.52
C LEU A 301 -6.26 -7.36 6.47
N ALA A 302 -7.04 -6.30 6.25
CA ALA A 302 -6.51 -4.94 6.22
C ALA A 302 -5.86 -4.53 7.55
N PHE A 303 -6.50 -4.80 8.69
CA PHE A 303 -5.91 -4.51 10.01
C PHE A 303 -4.64 -5.32 10.29
N ARG A 304 -4.59 -6.59 9.87
CA ARG A 304 -3.37 -7.41 9.96
C ARG A 304 -2.24 -6.76 9.16
N ASP A 305 -2.50 -6.31 7.94
CA ASP A 305 -1.48 -5.75 7.07
C ASP A 305 -0.97 -4.38 7.55
N MET A 306 -1.82 -3.62 8.25
CA MET A 306 -1.40 -2.42 9.00
C MET A 306 -0.55 -2.75 10.25
N GLY A 307 -0.42 -4.02 10.65
CA GLY A 307 0.19 -4.42 11.93
C GLY A 307 -0.70 -4.16 13.15
N ARG A 308 -2.01 -3.93 12.97
CA ARG A 308 -2.99 -3.71 14.05
C ARG A 308 -3.63 -5.03 14.46
N LEU A 309 -2.80 -5.97 14.96
CA LEU A 309 -3.22 -7.34 15.26
C LEU A 309 -4.40 -7.43 16.22
N GLU A 310 -4.45 -6.62 17.27
CA GLU A 310 -5.60 -6.60 18.20
C GLU A 310 -6.93 -6.23 17.50
N CYS A 311 -6.89 -5.29 16.55
CA CYS A 311 -8.06 -4.94 15.75
C CYS A 311 -8.45 -6.11 14.83
N ALA A 312 -7.48 -6.75 14.17
CA ALA A 312 -7.73 -7.94 13.36
C ALA A 312 -8.35 -9.08 14.20
N LYS A 313 -7.83 -9.35 15.40
CA LYS A 313 -8.37 -10.34 16.35
C LYS A 313 -9.82 -10.02 16.71
N LYS A 314 -10.15 -8.76 17.02
CA LYS A 314 -11.53 -8.34 17.31
C LYS A 314 -12.48 -8.63 16.14
N LYS A 315 -12.04 -8.40 14.90
CA LYS A 315 -12.85 -8.70 13.70
C LYS A 315 -13.02 -10.21 13.50
N ILE A 316 -11.98 -11.01 13.69
CA ILE A 316 -12.03 -12.48 13.68
C ILE A 316 -13.01 -13.01 14.74
N ILE A 317 -12.93 -12.51 15.97
CA ILE A 317 -13.84 -12.88 17.07
C ILE A 317 -15.29 -12.54 16.71
N LYS A 318 -15.53 -11.35 16.16
CA LYS A 318 -16.87 -10.92 15.70
C LYS A 318 -17.39 -11.75 14.52
N LEU A 319 -16.49 -12.21 13.64
CA LEU A 319 -16.81 -13.07 12.50
C LEU A 319 -17.26 -14.46 12.98
N LEU A 320 -16.52 -15.04 13.92
CA LEU A 320 -16.80 -16.37 14.49
C LEU A 320 -17.87 -16.35 15.60
N ASN A 321 -18.32 -15.16 16.01
CA ASN A 321 -19.30 -14.95 17.08
C ASN A 321 -18.90 -15.61 18.41
N ILE A 322 -17.64 -15.44 18.80
CA ILE A 322 -17.06 -15.96 20.06
C ILE A 322 -16.79 -14.84 21.06
N LYS A 323 -16.40 -15.20 22.30
CA LYS A 323 -16.10 -14.22 23.35
C LYS A 323 -14.79 -13.46 23.06
N PRO A 324 -14.66 -12.19 23.49
CA PRO A 324 -13.41 -11.41 23.32
C PRO A 324 -12.16 -12.06 23.91
N GLU A 325 -12.31 -12.84 24.98
CA GLU A 325 -11.23 -13.53 25.68
C GLU A 325 -10.92 -14.92 25.09
N ALA A 326 -11.40 -15.22 23.87
CA ALA A 326 -11.17 -16.51 23.23
C ALA A 326 -9.68 -16.77 22.98
N GLU A 327 -9.27 -17.98 23.35
CA GLU A 327 -7.93 -18.49 23.08
C GLU A 327 -7.84 -19.14 21.68
N ILE A 328 -6.64 -19.55 21.28
CA ILE A 328 -6.39 -20.14 19.97
C ILE A 328 -7.23 -21.40 19.72
N GLU A 329 -7.44 -22.24 20.73
CA GLU A 329 -8.30 -23.42 20.64
C GLU A 329 -9.76 -23.05 20.39
N ASP A 330 -10.27 -22.04 21.07
CA ASP A 330 -11.66 -21.58 20.94
C ASP A 330 -11.92 -21.05 19.53
N ILE A 331 -10.98 -20.26 18.99
CA ILE A 331 -11.04 -19.66 17.66
C ILE A 331 -11.11 -20.76 16.59
N PHE A 332 -10.17 -21.70 16.60
CA PHE A 332 -10.17 -22.81 15.64
C PHE A 332 -11.30 -23.81 15.88
N GLY A 333 -11.82 -23.91 17.11
CA GLY A 333 -12.98 -24.71 17.46
C GLY A 333 -14.28 -24.18 16.84
N ALA A 334 -14.49 -22.87 16.89
CA ALA A 334 -15.67 -22.21 16.30
C ALA A 334 -15.74 -22.36 14.77
N LEU A 335 -14.58 -22.35 14.11
CA LEU A 335 -14.46 -22.52 12.66
C LEU A 335 -14.96 -23.91 12.19
N LYS A 336 -14.90 -24.94 13.04
CA LYS A 336 -15.38 -26.31 12.71
C LYS A 336 -16.88 -26.50 12.80
N SER A 337 -17.66 -25.46 13.11
CA SER A 337 -19.11 -25.63 13.20
C SER A 337 -19.72 -25.95 11.82
N LYS A 338 -20.77 -26.78 11.82
CA LYS A 338 -21.46 -27.25 10.59
C LYS A 338 -21.88 -26.14 9.62
N THR A 339 -22.06 -24.92 10.13
CA THR A 339 -22.41 -23.75 9.33
C THR A 339 -21.29 -23.36 8.37
N TRP A 340 -20.03 -23.42 8.80
CA TRP A 340 -18.87 -23.06 8.00
C TRP A 340 -18.46 -24.17 7.02
N GLU A 341 -18.73 -25.44 7.36
CA GLU A 341 -18.48 -26.57 6.46
C GLU A 341 -19.28 -26.47 5.15
N LYS A 342 -20.44 -25.79 5.17
CA LYS A 342 -21.25 -25.52 3.97
C LYS A 342 -20.70 -24.38 3.10
N LYS A 343 -19.97 -23.43 3.70
CA LYS A 343 -19.45 -22.21 3.05
C LYS A 343 -17.95 -22.34 2.78
N LYS A 344 -17.60 -23.24 1.86
CA LYS A 344 -16.21 -23.72 1.66
C LYS A 344 -15.22 -22.59 1.37
N ASN A 345 -15.57 -21.66 0.48
CA ASN A 345 -14.66 -20.58 0.08
C ASN A 345 -14.46 -19.59 1.24
N ARG A 346 -15.52 -19.16 1.92
CA ARG A 346 -15.39 -18.35 3.14
C ARG A 346 -14.61 -19.06 4.26
N PHE A 347 -14.81 -20.35 4.42
CA PHE A 347 -14.06 -21.16 5.38
C PHE A 347 -12.56 -21.16 5.06
N SER A 348 -12.19 -21.39 3.80
CA SER A 348 -10.79 -21.35 3.35
C SER A 348 -10.16 -19.97 3.52
N LYS A 349 -10.85 -18.89 3.10
CA LYS A 349 -10.39 -17.49 3.30
C LYS A 349 -10.19 -17.17 4.78
N THR A 350 -11.12 -17.59 5.64
CA THR A 350 -11.03 -17.37 7.10
C THR A 350 -9.89 -18.17 7.71
N LEU A 351 -9.70 -19.43 7.29
CA LEU A 351 -8.60 -20.26 7.75
C LEU A 351 -7.25 -19.66 7.36
N GLY A 352 -7.12 -19.18 6.12
CA GLY A 352 -5.91 -18.52 5.64
C GLY A 352 -5.58 -17.26 6.43
N LEU A 353 -6.60 -16.43 6.69
CA LEU A 353 -6.49 -15.27 7.58
C LEU A 353 -6.00 -15.67 8.98
N LEU A 354 -6.52 -16.74 9.58
CA LEU A 354 -6.09 -17.20 10.90
C LEU A 354 -4.62 -17.62 10.92
N PHE A 355 -4.17 -18.42 9.95
CA PHE A 355 -2.77 -18.84 9.88
C PHE A 355 -1.83 -17.64 9.70
N ASP A 356 -2.20 -16.71 8.83
CA ASP A 356 -1.43 -15.49 8.63
C ASP A 356 -1.41 -14.59 9.87
N TYR A 357 -2.54 -14.47 10.55
CA TYR A 357 -2.67 -13.72 11.80
C TYR A 357 -1.73 -14.28 12.87
N TYR A 358 -1.79 -15.58 13.16
CA TYR A 358 -0.96 -16.20 14.20
C TYR A 358 0.53 -16.20 13.85
N LEU A 359 0.87 -16.38 12.58
CA LEU A 359 2.26 -16.23 12.13
C LEU A 359 2.79 -14.82 12.40
N GLN A 360 1.97 -13.78 12.21
CA GLN A 360 2.37 -12.40 12.50
C GLN A 360 2.40 -12.11 14.00
N ASP A 361 1.43 -12.61 14.76
CA ASP A 361 1.38 -12.53 16.23
C ASP A 361 2.63 -13.16 16.88
N PHE A 362 3.06 -14.33 16.41
CA PHE A 362 4.29 -14.98 16.87
C PHE A 362 5.54 -14.14 16.57
N LYS A 363 5.62 -13.51 15.38
CA LYS A 363 6.73 -12.61 15.06
C LYS A 363 6.80 -11.39 15.99
N GLU A 364 5.65 -10.84 16.39
CA GLU A 364 5.59 -9.64 17.22
C GLU A 364 5.82 -9.92 18.72
N LYS A 365 5.24 -11.01 19.26
CA LYS A 365 5.43 -11.40 20.67
C LYS A 365 6.90 -11.75 20.97
N GLY A 366 7.56 -12.40 20.02
CA GLY A 366 8.93 -12.87 20.15
C GLY A 366 9.08 -14.07 21.10
N MET A 367 10.21 -14.78 20.96
CA MET A 367 10.47 -16.10 21.56
C MET A 367 10.03 -16.27 23.02
N ASP A 368 10.42 -15.37 23.92
CA ASP A 368 10.19 -15.54 25.37
C ASP A 368 8.72 -15.48 25.80
N LYS A 369 7.83 -15.01 24.90
CA LYS A 369 6.39 -14.83 25.19
C LYS A 369 5.50 -15.80 24.43
N ILE A 370 6.06 -16.60 23.53
CA ILE A 370 5.28 -17.58 22.76
C ILE A 370 5.14 -18.84 23.59
N ASN A 371 3.90 -19.27 23.82
CA ASN A 371 3.64 -20.56 24.43
C ASN A 371 3.95 -21.66 23.40
N GLU A 372 4.86 -22.57 23.75
CA GLU A 372 5.19 -23.74 22.93
C GLU A 372 3.94 -24.56 22.55
N GLY A 373 2.95 -24.62 23.45
CA GLY A 373 1.66 -25.25 23.19
C GLY A 373 0.93 -24.67 21.98
N ASP A 374 1.00 -23.36 21.78
CA ASP A 374 0.35 -22.67 20.66
C ASP A 374 0.99 -23.04 19.32
N ILE A 375 2.32 -23.20 19.30
CA ILE A 375 3.07 -23.62 18.10
C ILE A 375 2.67 -25.05 17.73
N ILE A 376 2.69 -25.97 18.70
CA ILE A 376 2.28 -27.37 18.52
C ILE A 376 0.84 -27.42 18.02
N PHE A 377 -0.04 -26.59 18.59
CA PHE A 377 -1.43 -26.51 18.17
C PHE A 377 -1.57 -26.06 16.72
N ILE A 378 -0.89 -24.98 16.31
CA ILE A 378 -0.91 -24.48 14.93
C ILE A 378 -0.38 -25.53 13.93
N VAL A 379 0.73 -26.20 14.25
CA VAL A 379 1.26 -27.29 13.41
C VAL A 379 0.22 -28.39 13.23
N LYS A 380 -0.41 -28.82 14.32
CA LYS A 380 -1.50 -29.80 14.28
C LYS A 380 -2.67 -29.32 13.42
N LYS A 381 -3.00 -28.02 13.44
CA LYS A 381 -4.04 -27.45 12.59
C LYS A 381 -3.68 -27.42 11.13
N PHE A 382 -2.46 -27.05 10.76
CA PHE A 382 -2.02 -27.20 9.37
C PHE A 382 -2.23 -28.64 8.89
N ILE A 383 -1.72 -29.62 9.64
CA ILE A 383 -1.84 -31.04 9.27
C ILE A 383 -3.31 -31.49 9.19
N GLU A 384 -4.16 -31.09 10.14
CA GLU A 384 -5.58 -31.45 10.15
C GLU A 384 -6.34 -30.91 8.93
N TYR A 385 -6.02 -29.69 8.49
CA TYR A 385 -6.76 -29.00 7.45
C TYR A 385 -6.31 -29.31 6.01
N LYS A 386 -5.21 -30.05 5.84
CA LYS A 386 -4.72 -30.43 4.51
C LYS A 386 -5.75 -31.20 3.67
N ASP A 387 -6.51 -32.10 4.31
CA ASP A 387 -7.44 -33.02 3.63
C ASP A 387 -8.88 -32.46 3.54
N LYS A 388 -9.20 -31.41 4.33
CA LYS A 388 -10.57 -30.90 4.49
C LYS A 388 -10.86 -29.60 3.74
N THR A 389 -9.83 -28.84 3.39
CA THR A 389 -9.99 -27.40 3.08
C THR A 389 -9.61 -27.03 1.66
N ILE A 390 -9.24 -28.02 0.85
CA ILE A 390 -8.36 -27.83 -0.29
C ILE A 390 -9.02 -28.43 -1.53
N ASN A 391 -10.16 -27.85 -1.93
CA ASN A 391 -10.92 -28.38 -3.06
C ASN A 391 -10.45 -27.74 -4.38
N SER A 392 -10.21 -26.44 -4.36
CA SER A 392 -9.71 -25.71 -5.54
C SER A 392 -8.19 -25.55 -5.54
N LYS A 393 -7.65 -25.37 -6.74
CA LYS A 393 -6.25 -25.06 -7.00
C LYS A 393 -5.80 -23.76 -6.33
N THR A 394 -6.64 -22.72 -6.37
CA THR A 394 -6.33 -21.43 -5.75
C THR A 394 -6.23 -21.55 -4.22
N GLU A 395 -7.12 -22.32 -3.59
CA GLU A 395 -7.05 -22.61 -2.16
C GLU A 395 -5.79 -23.42 -1.81
N ARG A 396 -5.41 -24.40 -2.66
CA ARG A 396 -4.15 -25.15 -2.51
C ARG A 396 -2.95 -24.23 -2.46
N MET A 397 -2.83 -23.36 -3.46
CA MET A 397 -1.72 -22.44 -3.59
C MET A 397 -1.59 -21.52 -2.37
N SER A 398 -2.70 -20.90 -1.96
CA SER A 398 -2.72 -20.02 -0.79
C SER A 398 -2.31 -20.76 0.50
N TYR A 399 -2.85 -21.96 0.70
CA TYR A 399 -2.50 -22.80 1.85
C TYR A 399 -1.02 -23.21 1.83
N TYR A 400 -0.47 -23.66 0.69
CA TYR A 400 0.95 -24.03 0.59
C TYR A 400 1.89 -22.85 0.79
N GLN A 401 1.50 -21.67 0.33
CA GLN A 401 2.24 -20.44 0.62
C GLN A 401 2.28 -20.15 2.13
N GLN A 402 1.17 -20.33 2.85
CA GLN A 402 1.13 -20.14 4.30
C GLN A 402 1.99 -21.18 5.02
N VAL A 403 1.94 -22.45 4.62
CA VAL A 403 2.79 -23.51 5.16
C VAL A 403 4.27 -23.20 4.92
N ALA A 404 4.66 -22.80 3.70
CA ALA A 404 6.04 -22.44 3.38
C ALA A 404 6.55 -21.27 4.23
N ARG A 405 5.71 -20.25 4.45
CA ARG A 405 6.02 -19.11 5.34
C ARG A 405 6.18 -19.53 6.80
N PHE A 406 5.33 -20.44 7.27
CA PHE A 406 5.40 -20.95 8.64
C PHE A 406 6.64 -21.84 8.85
N LEU A 407 6.98 -22.71 7.88
CA LEU A 407 8.22 -23.48 7.87
C LEU A 407 9.46 -22.59 7.84
N LYS A 408 9.48 -21.54 7.01
CA LYS A 408 10.54 -20.52 7.03
C LYS A 408 10.69 -19.94 8.44
N TRP A 409 9.58 -19.52 9.07
CA TRP A 409 9.61 -18.96 10.43
C TRP A 409 10.14 -19.97 11.46
N LEU A 410 9.65 -21.20 11.47
CA LEU A 410 10.15 -22.27 12.35
C LEU A 410 11.66 -22.50 12.16
N SER A 411 12.14 -22.52 10.91
CA SER A 411 13.58 -22.70 10.62
C SER A 411 14.43 -21.49 11.04
N ASP A 412 13.89 -20.27 10.92
CA ASP A 412 14.53 -19.05 11.42
C ASP A 412 14.67 -19.15 12.96
N GLN A 413 13.63 -19.61 13.65
CA GLN A 413 13.65 -19.79 15.10
C GLN A 413 14.64 -20.90 15.54
N TYR A 414 14.65 -22.04 14.85
CA TYR A 414 15.60 -23.13 15.10
C TYR A 414 17.05 -22.65 14.98
N LYS A 415 17.35 -21.89 13.92
CA LYS A 415 18.68 -21.31 13.70
C LYS A 415 19.13 -20.35 14.79
N GLU A 416 18.21 -19.62 15.40
CA GLU A 416 18.51 -18.66 16.45
C GLU A 416 18.73 -19.32 17.82
N THR A 417 18.10 -20.46 18.08
CA THR A 417 18.21 -21.17 19.37
C THR A 417 19.61 -21.71 19.69
N LYS A 418 20.54 -21.83 18.73
CA LYS A 418 21.94 -22.34 18.89
C LYS A 418 22.11 -23.71 19.57
N ASP A 419 21.03 -24.34 20.03
CA ASP A 419 21.04 -25.68 20.62
C ASP A 419 21.07 -26.74 19.51
N ASP A 420 22.22 -27.41 19.37
CA ASP A 420 22.45 -28.57 18.49
C ASP A 420 21.74 -29.85 18.99
N HIS A 421 20.80 -29.74 19.93
CA HIS A 421 20.14 -30.88 20.56
C HIS A 421 18.93 -31.37 19.74
N LYS A 422 18.86 -32.69 19.52
CA LYS A 422 17.71 -33.40 18.93
C LYS A 422 16.36 -33.12 19.63
N ASP A 423 16.41 -32.59 20.84
CA ASP A 423 15.21 -32.24 21.61
C ASP A 423 14.64 -30.86 21.31
N ASN A 424 15.22 -30.10 20.38
CA ASN A 424 14.72 -28.78 19.98
C ASN A 424 13.28 -28.84 19.48
N THR A 425 12.39 -28.14 20.16
CA THR A 425 10.96 -28.04 19.84
C THR A 425 10.71 -27.62 18.40
N TYR A 426 11.42 -26.61 17.90
CA TYR A 426 11.23 -26.10 16.54
C TYR A 426 11.58 -27.16 15.50
N LEU A 427 12.66 -27.91 15.72
CA LEU A 427 13.03 -29.01 14.84
C LEU A 427 11.96 -30.11 14.83
N LYS A 428 11.46 -30.52 16.00
CA LYS A 428 10.36 -31.50 16.11
C LYS A 428 9.10 -31.03 15.38
N GLN A 429 8.78 -29.73 15.46
CA GLN A 429 7.63 -29.14 14.75
C GLN A 429 7.87 -29.02 13.24
N ILE A 430 9.09 -28.74 12.81
CA ILE A 430 9.48 -28.77 11.39
C ILE A 430 9.32 -30.19 10.86
N GLU A 431 9.83 -31.21 11.55
CA GLU A 431 9.72 -32.60 11.14
C GLU A 431 8.24 -33.02 11.04
N ALA A 432 7.45 -32.74 12.07
CA ALA A 432 6.02 -33.05 12.08
C ALA A 432 5.26 -32.40 10.91
N LEU A 433 5.48 -31.09 10.68
CA LEU A 433 4.76 -30.34 9.65
C LEU A 433 5.24 -30.69 8.24
N TYR A 434 6.56 -30.67 8.02
CA TYR A 434 7.15 -30.88 6.72
C TYR A 434 6.94 -32.32 6.26
N ASP A 435 7.20 -33.35 7.09
CA ASP A 435 7.00 -34.74 6.67
C ASP A 435 5.54 -35.07 6.39
N ALA A 436 4.59 -34.43 7.09
CA ALA A 436 3.17 -34.60 6.83
C ALA A 436 2.71 -33.96 5.51
N LEU A 437 3.44 -32.96 4.99
CA LEU A 437 3.04 -32.12 3.87
C LEU A 437 4.02 -32.09 2.68
N LYS A 438 5.20 -32.74 2.77
CA LYS A 438 6.26 -32.65 1.74
C LYS A 438 5.81 -33.13 0.35
N GLY A 439 4.88 -34.08 0.30
CA GLY A 439 4.28 -34.55 -0.96
C GLY A 439 3.51 -33.46 -1.71
N PHE A 440 3.07 -32.41 -1.01
CA PHE A 440 2.38 -31.25 -1.57
C PHE A 440 3.30 -30.04 -1.73
N LEU A 441 4.28 -29.89 -0.82
CA LEU A 441 5.24 -28.79 -0.85
C LEU A 441 6.32 -28.94 -1.91
N LEU A 442 6.54 -30.13 -2.46
CA LEU A 442 7.50 -30.35 -3.54
C LEU A 442 6.74 -30.45 -4.87
N PRO A 443 6.94 -29.49 -5.80
CA PRO A 443 6.30 -29.57 -7.11
C PRO A 443 6.70 -30.87 -7.81
N ASP A 444 5.78 -31.53 -8.51
CA ASP A 444 6.01 -32.66 -9.43
C ASP A 444 6.66 -33.95 -8.84
N LYS A 445 6.49 -34.28 -7.55
CA LYS A 445 6.89 -35.62 -7.02
C LYS A 445 5.82 -36.70 -7.19
N VAL A 446 4.63 -36.34 -7.67
CA VAL A 446 3.50 -37.26 -7.84
C VAL A 446 3.01 -37.15 -9.28
N ASP A 447 3.70 -37.82 -10.21
CA ASP A 447 3.30 -37.90 -11.62
C ASP A 447 1.96 -38.64 -11.83
N GLU A 448 1.35 -39.17 -10.77
CA GLU A 448 0.17 -40.05 -10.83
C GLU A 448 -1.08 -39.54 -10.09
N LYS A 449 -1.05 -38.37 -9.43
CA LYS A 449 -2.26 -37.77 -8.83
C LYS A 449 -2.50 -36.38 -9.40
N GLU A 450 -3.67 -36.17 -10.00
CA GLU A 450 -4.11 -34.93 -10.64
C GLU A 450 -4.21 -33.71 -9.67
N ASP A 451 -4.04 -33.93 -8.36
CA ASP A 451 -4.33 -32.93 -7.31
C ASP A 451 -3.13 -32.05 -6.88
N GLY A 452 -1.91 -32.29 -7.39
CA GLY A 452 -0.72 -31.52 -7.00
C GLY A 452 -0.68 -30.09 -7.58
N VAL A 453 -0.19 -29.10 -6.82
CA VAL A 453 0.08 -27.75 -7.34
C VAL A 453 1.44 -27.72 -8.05
N LYS A 454 1.44 -27.21 -9.28
CA LYS A 454 2.64 -27.02 -10.09
C LYS A 454 3.20 -25.61 -9.87
N LEU A 455 4.49 -25.42 -10.11
CA LEU A 455 5.11 -24.08 -10.08
C LEU A 455 4.44 -23.09 -11.04
N GLY A 456 3.89 -23.61 -12.15
CA GLY A 456 3.16 -22.84 -13.16
C GLY A 456 1.83 -22.25 -12.69
N ASP A 457 1.33 -22.74 -11.56
CA ASP A 457 0.01 -22.43 -11.04
C ASP A 457 0.03 -21.15 -10.20
N PHE A 458 1.12 -20.92 -9.48
CA PHE A 458 1.35 -19.68 -8.75
C PHE A 458 1.35 -18.49 -9.69
N ASP A 459 0.63 -17.44 -9.30
CA ASP A 459 0.85 -16.14 -9.91
C ASP A 459 2.29 -15.66 -9.60
N LYS A 460 2.74 -14.62 -10.30
CA LYS A 460 4.12 -14.14 -10.15
C LYS A 460 4.47 -13.79 -8.70
N TYR A 461 3.54 -13.17 -7.97
CA TYR A 461 3.77 -12.69 -6.61
C TYR A 461 3.77 -13.84 -5.60
N GLU A 462 2.80 -14.74 -5.69
CA GLU A 462 2.71 -15.93 -4.84
C GLU A 462 3.90 -16.87 -5.08
N TYR A 463 4.33 -17.00 -6.34
CA TYR A 463 5.52 -17.77 -6.73
C TYR A 463 6.78 -17.25 -6.03
N ASP A 464 7.06 -15.95 -6.13
CA ASP A 464 8.25 -15.34 -5.52
C ASP A 464 8.24 -15.54 -3.99
N ARG A 465 7.07 -15.39 -3.36
CA ARG A 465 6.94 -15.56 -1.91
C ARG A 465 7.15 -17.00 -1.48
N TYR A 466 6.52 -17.95 -2.17
CA TYR A 466 6.65 -19.38 -1.89
C TYR A 466 8.10 -19.84 -2.06
N THR A 467 8.75 -19.50 -3.19
CA THR A 467 10.12 -19.91 -3.50
C THR A 467 11.14 -19.34 -2.52
N GLU A 468 11.07 -18.05 -2.19
CA GLU A 468 11.96 -17.44 -1.20
C GLU A 468 11.78 -18.09 0.19
N SER A 469 10.55 -18.47 0.53
CA SER A 469 10.26 -19.08 1.82
C SER A 469 10.84 -20.49 1.92
N MET A 470 10.66 -21.29 0.86
CA MET A 470 11.21 -22.66 0.78
C MET A 470 12.74 -22.67 0.68
N GLU A 471 13.34 -21.82 -0.16
CA GLU A 471 14.81 -21.73 -0.27
C GLU A 471 15.45 -21.33 1.07
N LYS A 472 14.85 -20.36 1.78
CA LYS A 472 15.35 -19.94 3.09
C LYS A 472 15.16 -21.02 4.16
N PHE A 473 14.03 -21.74 4.12
CA PHE A 473 13.79 -22.89 4.98
C PHE A 473 14.92 -23.93 4.88
N TYR A 474 15.26 -24.40 3.68
CA TYR A 474 16.34 -25.38 3.50
C TYR A 474 17.72 -24.82 3.84
N LYS A 475 18.02 -23.58 3.42
CA LYS A 475 19.27 -22.90 3.78
C LYS A 475 19.46 -22.83 5.30
N ASN A 476 18.41 -22.54 6.07
CA ASN A 476 18.51 -22.52 7.54
C ASN A 476 18.79 -23.90 8.14
N LEU A 477 18.10 -24.94 7.68
CA LEU A 477 18.31 -26.31 8.19
C LEU A 477 19.73 -26.81 7.96
N THR A 478 20.23 -26.65 6.74
CA THR A 478 21.61 -27.04 6.40
C THR A 478 22.67 -26.23 7.16
N HIS A 479 22.45 -24.93 7.39
CA HIS A 479 23.32 -24.12 8.25
C HIS A 479 23.37 -24.64 9.70
N CYS A 480 22.27 -25.22 10.18
CA CYS A 480 22.19 -25.91 11.47
C CYS A 480 22.64 -27.38 11.39
N LYS A 481 23.33 -27.78 10.31
CA LYS A 481 23.81 -29.15 10.07
C LYS A 481 22.71 -30.21 10.08
N PHE A 482 21.46 -29.82 9.87
CA PHE A 482 20.34 -30.73 9.68
C PHE A 482 20.25 -31.10 8.19
N TYR A 483 20.59 -32.35 7.89
CA TYR A 483 20.69 -32.85 6.51
C TYR A 483 19.54 -33.77 6.09
N GLY A 484 18.52 -33.93 6.93
CA GLY A 484 17.41 -34.85 6.69
C GLY A 484 16.60 -34.56 5.41
N TYR A 485 16.66 -33.34 4.89
CA TYR A 485 15.91 -32.90 3.70
C TYR A 485 16.80 -32.42 2.54
N ILE A 486 18.08 -32.78 2.53
CA ILE A 486 19.02 -32.37 1.47
C ILE A 486 18.56 -32.78 0.06
N GLU A 487 17.99 -33.99 -0.08
CA GLU A 487 17.52 -34.49 -1.37
C GLU A 487 16.30 -33.70 -1.88
N ASP A 488 15.43 -33.30 -0.96
CA ASP A 488 14.27 -32.48 -1.26
C ASP A 488 14.68 -31.05 -1.66
N GLU A 489 15.69 -30.46 -1.00
CA GLU A 489 16.28 -29.17 -1.39
C GLU A 489 16.82 -29.24 -2.82
N GLN A 490 17.65 -30.24 -3.14
CA GLN A 490 18.20 -30.42 -4.48
C GLN A 490 17.10 -30.59 -5.53
N CYS A 491 16.07 -31.39 -5.22
CA CYS A 491 14.92 -31.60 -6.10
C CYS A 491 14.18 -30.28 -6.37
N LEU A 492 13.90 -29.49 -5.32
CA LEU A 492 13.26 -28.19 -5.46
C LEU A 492 14.10 -27.25 -6.32
N LEU A 493 15.39 -27.06 -6.00
CA LEU A 493 16.28 -26.15 -6.72
C LEU A 493 16.41 -26.52 -8.21
N GLY A 494 16.46 -27.82 -8.53
CA GLY A 494 16.46 -28.32 -9.90
C GLY A 494 15.17 -27.93 -10.65
N LYS A 495 14.01 -28.14 -10.03
CA LYS A 495 12.70 -27.80 -10.62
C LYS A 495 12.49 -26.30 -10.79
N LEU A 496 12.92 -25.48 -9.82
CA LEU A 496 12.89 -24.03 -9.93
C LEU A 496 13.73 -23.55 -11.12
N ASN A 497 14.95 -24.08 -11.28
CA ASN A 497 15.80 -23.76 -12.41
C ASN A 497 15.18 -24.16 -13.75
N GLU A 498 14.60 -25.36 -13.85
CA GLU A 498 13.93 -25.82 -15.06
C GLU A 498 12.73 -24.93 -15.42
N TYR A 499 11.88 -24.64 -14.43
CA TYR A 499 10.69 -23.83 -14.60
C TYR A 499 11.01 -22.38 -15.02
N GLU A 500 11.92 -21.71 -14.31
CA GLU A 500 12.31 -20.33 -14.62
C GLU A 500 13.02 -20.21 -15.97
N LYS A 501 13.79 -21.24 -16.36
CA LYS A 501 14.42 -21.32 -17.69
C LYS A 501 13.37 -21.44 -18.80
N LYS A 502 12.33 -22.26 -18.61
CA LYS A 502 11.22 -22.41 -19.57
C LYS A 502 10.42 -21.12 -19.76
N ARG A 503 10.24 -20.31 -18.70
CA ARG A 503 9.50 -19.04 -18.76
C ARG A 503 10.36 -17.82 -19.11
N SER A 504 11.66 -17.99 -19.37
CA SER A 504 12.61 -16.89 -19.56
C SER A 504 12.63 -15.90 -18.39
N PHE A 505 12.28 -16.36 -17.19
CA PHE A 505 12.35 -15.60 -15.93
C PHE A 505 13.71 -15.75 -15.24
N LEU A 506 14.57 -16.62 -15.75
CA LEU A 506 15.85 -16.94 -15.15
C LEU A 506 16.84 -15.78 -15.32
N PHE A 507 17.09 -15.08 -14.21
CA PHE A 507 18.25 -14.21 -14.10
C PHE A 507 19.50 -15.10 -13.95
N LYS A 508 20.50 -14.89 -14.81
CA LYS A 508 21.78 -15.63 -14.78
C LYS A 508 22.39 -15.73 -13.38
N PHE A 509 22.18 -14.71 -12.54
CA PHE A 509 22.62 -14.70 -11.15
C PHE A 509 21.93 -15.75 -10.26
N LYS A 510 20.59 -15.87 -10.30
CA LYS A 510 19.86 -16.88 -9.51
C LYS A 510 20.23 -18.31 -9.94
N GLU A 511 20.41 -18.51 -11.26
CA GLU A 511 20.90 -19.79 -11.78
C GLU A 511 22.28 -20.15 -11.19
N LEU A 512 23.20 -19.18 -11.18
CA LEU A 512 24.54 -19.35 -10.60
C LEU A 512 24.47 -19.65 -9.10
N GLU A 513 23.68 -18.88 -8.34
CA GLU A 513 23.53 -19.07 -6.89
C GLU A 513 23.00 -20.48 -6.58
N ARG A 514 21.98 -20.94 -7.30
CA ARG A 514 21.42 -22.27 -7.12
C ARG A 514 22.38 -23.38 -7.57
N LYS A 515 23.15 -23.18 -8.64
CA LYS A 515 24.21 -24.14 -9.05
C LYS A 515 25.28 -24.27 -7.98
N GLN A 516 25.82 -23.16 -7.51
CA GLN A 516 26.80 -23.14 -6.40
C GLN A 516 26.22 -23.79 -5.14
N ARG A 517 24.93 -23.58 -4.88
CA ARG A 517 24.23 -24.21 -3.77
C ARG A 517 24.13 -25.73 -3.94
N ILE A 518 23.75 -26.21 -5.13
CA ILE A 518 23.70 -27.64 -5.46
C ILE A 518 25.08 -28.28 -5.31
N GLU A 519 26.14 -27.66 -5.85
CA GLU A 519 27.53 -28.13 -5.72
C GLU A 519 27.98 -28.18 -4.25
N ARG A 520 27.56 -27.21 -3.42
CA ARG A 520 27.83 -27.26 -1.97
C ARG A 520 27.10 -28.42 -1.30
N ILE A 521 25.85 -28.68 -1.67
CA ILE A 521 25.08 -29.81 -1.12
C ILE A 521 25.70 -31.16 -1.53
N GLU A 522 26.19 -31.29 -2.76
CA GLU A 522 26.90 -32.49 -3.22
C GLU A 522 28.17 -32.76 -2.40
N ARG A 523 28.98 -31.72 -2.15
CA ARG A 523 30.15 -31.85 -1.27
C ARG A 523 29.79 -32.26 0.16
N LEU A 524 28.69 -31.72 0.71
CA LEU A 524 28.20 -32.11 2.04
C LEU A 524 27.78 -33.59 2.09
N LYS A 525 27.19 -34.12 1.00
CA LYS A 525 26.86 -35.56 0.88
C LYS A 525 28.10 -36.44 0.85
N GLU A 526 29.18 -35.96 0.24
CA GLU A 526 30.47 -36.66 0.17
C GLU A 526 31.25 -36.64 1.50
N GLY A 527 30.70 -36.02 2.55
CA GLY A 527 31.34 -35.93 3.86
C GLY A 527 32.49 -34.92 3.90
N LEU A 528 32.62 -34.07 2.88
CA LEU A 528 33.65 -33.04 2.83
C LEU A 528 33.31 -31.92 3.82
N PRO A 529 34.22 -31.50 4.71
CA PRO A 529 33.90 -30.48 5.70
C PRO A 529 33.65 -29.14 5.00
N GLU A 530 32.67 -28.39 5.51
CA GLU A 530 32.24 -27.08 4.99
C GLU A 530 33.39 -26.05 4.90
N ASN A 531 34.46 -26.29 5.65
CA ASN A 531 35.60 -25.41 5.83
C ASN A 531 36.85 -25.81 5.03
N VAL A 532 36.84 -26.94 4.31
CA VAL A 532 38.01 -27.32 3.53
C VAL A 532 37.88 -26.74 2.14
N CYS A 533 38.65 -25.69 1.88
CA CYS A 533 39.04 -25.28 0.53
C CYS A 533 39.93 -26.40 -0.05
N GLU A 534 39.33 -27.56 -0.33
CA GLU A 534 40.05 -28.82 -0.55
C GLU A 534 40.66 -28.94 -1.95
N LYS A 535 40.54 -27.85 -2.72
CA LYS A 535 41.45 -27.56 -3.80
C LYS A 535 42.11 -26.23 -3.47
N SER A 536 43.41 -26.29 -3.25
CA SER A 536 44.37 -25.24 -3.60
C SER A 536 44.33 -24.87 -5.09
N THR A 537 43.19 -24.99 -5.78
CA THR A 537 42.81 -24.00 -6.78
C THR A 537 42.71 -22.68 -6.02
N LYS A 538 43.90 -22.09 -5.87
CA LYS A 538 44.16 -20.68 -5.65
C LYS A 538 42.88 -19.91 -5.99
N CYS A 539 42.36 -19.12 -5.07
CA CYS A 539 41.30 -18.15 -5.39
C CYS A 539 41.66 -17.27 -6.62
N PHE A 540 42.91 -17.33 -7.08
CA PHE A 540 43.46 -16.87 -8.35
C PHE A 540 43.98 -18.03 -9.23
N HIS A 541 43.36 -18.29 -10.38
CA HIS A 541 44.02 -19.11 -11.39
C HIS A 541 45.30 -18.39 -11.92
N GLU A 542 46.42 -19.13 -11.85
CA GLU A 542 47.54 -19.08 -12.82
C GLU A 542 48.68 -18.04 -12.75
N ASN A 543 48.86 -17.25 -11.67
CA ASN A 543 50.15 -16.56 -11.46
C ASN A 543 50.65 -16.61 -10.00
N PRO A 544 51.84 -17.15 -9.70
CA PRO A 544 52.41 -17.16 -8.34
C PRO A 544 52.66 -15.75 -7.79
N ASP A 545 52.96 -14.80 -8.66
CA ASP A 545 53.31 -13.41 -8.30
C ASP A 545 52.10 -12.55 -7.89
N SER A 546 50.87 -12.93 -8.26
CA SER A 546 49.66 -12.21 -7.86
C SER A 546 49.10 -12.67 -6.52
N SER A 547 49.46 -13.88 -6.06
CA SER A 547 48.99 -14.44 -4.79
C SER A 547 49.80 -13.95 -3.59
N SER A 548 51.03 -13.46 -3.79
CA SER A 548 51.84 -12.83 -2.73
C SER A 548 51.27 -11.46 -2.33
N ALA A 549 50.74 -10.70 -3.30
CA ALA A 549 50.18 -9.36 -3.12
C ALA A 549 48.94 -9.30 -2.20
N PHE A 550 48.19 -10.40 -2.09
CA PHE A 550 47.03 -10.51 -1.18
C PHE A 550 47.24 -11.54 -0.07
N LYS A 551 48.46 -12.05 0.11
CA LYS A 551 48.76 -13.16 1.02
C LYS A 551 48.40 -12.82 2.47
N SER A 552 48.69 -11.61 2.93
CA SER A 552 48.31 -11.13 4.27
C SER A 552 46.79 -10.99 4.48
N VAL A 553 46.03 -10.71 3.43
CA VAL A 553 44.56 -10.50 3.49
C VAL A 553 43.79 -11.82 3.35
N LEU A 554 44.35 -12.80 2.64
CA LEU A 554 43.67 -14.05 2.25
C LEU A 554 44.27 -15.31 2.89
N GLU A 555 45.26 -15.18 3.79
CA GLU A 555 45.76 -16.30 4.58
C GLU A 555 44.60 -16.85 5.44
N CYS A 556 43.99 -17.96 4.97
CA CYS A 556 43.08 -18.73 5.80
C CYS A 556 43.83 -19.09 7.08
N VAL A 557 43.36 -18.58 8.23
CA VAL A 557 43.90 -18.91 9.54
C VAL A 557 43.80 -20.42 9.73
N ASN A 558 44.89 -21.13 9.41
CA ASN A 558 45.11 -22.46 9.94
C ASN A 558 45.24 -22.27 11.45
N ARG A 559 44.16 -22.58 12.17
CA ARG A 559 44.15 -22.67 13.63
C ARG A 559 45.08 -23.81 14.05
N SER A 560 46.36 -23.47 14.14
CA SER A 560 47.38 -24.19 14.90
C SER A 560 48.59 -23.27 15.05
N ARG A 561 48.38 -22.09 15.65
CA ARG A 561 49.46 -21.40 16.35
C ARG A 561 49.34 -21.73 17.83
N SER A 562 50.29 -22.51 18.32
CA SER A 562 50.58 -22.70 19.74
C SER A 562 50.90 -21.36 20.40
N PRO A 563 50.65 -21.19 21.72
CA PRO A 563 50.75 -19.90 22.42
C PRO A 563 52.18 -19.47 22.79
N GLU A 564 53.17 -19.79 21.96
CA GLU A 564 54.58 -19.48 22.26
C GLU A 564 55.27 -18.97 21.01
N GLU A 565 55.19 -17.66 20.77
CA GLU A 565 56.22 -16.85 20.12
C GLU A 565 55.70 -15.41 20.00
N ASN A 566 55.73 -14.69 21.12
CA ASN A 566 55.72 -13.23 21.13
C ASN A 566 56.88 -12.76 22.01
N LYS A 567 58.09 -12.78 21.42
CA LYS A 567 59.20 -11.95 21.86
C LYS A 567 59.89 -11.35 20.64
N SER A 568 60.13 -10.05 20.77
CA SER A 568 61.05 -9.20 20.03
C SER A 568 60.76 -9.01 18.54
N GLN A 569 60.39 -7.80 18.13
CA GLN A 569 61.37 -6.75 17.86
C GLN A 569 60.66 -5.40 17.67
N GLU A 570 61.00 -4.46 18.52
CA GLU A 570 60.88 -3.04 18.24
C GLU A 570 61.78 -2.72 17.04
N HIS A 571 61.20 -2.16 15.98
CA HIS A 571 61.96 -1.37 15.02
C HIS A 571 61.27 -0.02 14.88
N GLU A 572 61.84 0.96 15.58
CA GLU A 572 61.64 2.38 15.35
C GLU A 572 62.16 2.79 13.96
N ASN A 573 61.56 3.87 13.46
CA ASN A 573 62.09 4.84 12.51
C ASN A 573 62.12 4.46 11.02
N SER A 574 60.98 4.70 10.37
CA SER A 574 60.89 5.07 8.96
C SER A 574 59.78 6.12 8.80
N THR A 575 60.17 7.39 8.80
CA THR A 575 59.34 8.54 8.46
C THR A 575 59.13 8.61 6.94
N ASP A 576 58.16 7.84 6.44
CA ASP A 576 57.47 8.11 5.17
C ASP A 576 55.99 7.72 5.28
N PRO A 577 55.04 8.68 5.38
CA PRO A 577 53.62 8.38 5.54
C PRO A 577 52.91 7.86 4.28
N ARG A 578 53.62 7.63 3.16
CA ARG A 578 52.98 7.32 1.86
C ARG A 578 53.33 5.96 1.26
N GLY A 579 53.97 5.06 2.01
CA GLY A 579 54.52 3.81 1.43
C GLY A 579 54.25 2.50 2.18
N SER A 580 53.68 2.50 3.39
CA SER A 580 53.38 1.24 4.09
C SER A 580 52.03 0.69 3.64
N GLU A 581 52.04 -0.52 3.06
CA GLU A 581 50.82 -1.27 2.76
C GLU A 581 50.00 -1.49 4.04
N TYR A 582 48.68 -1.31 3.96
CA TYR A 582 47.76 -1.56 5.07
C TYR A 582 47.82 -3.03 5.50
N SER A 583 47.89 -3.28 6.81
CA SER A 583 47.73 -4.63 7.38
C SER A 583 46.28 -5.10 7.32
N ASP A 584 46.04 -6.41 7.46
CA ASP A 584 44.70 -6.99 7.62
C ASP A 584 43.90 -6.34 8.74
N ASN A 585 44.53 -6.08 9.89
CA ASN A 585 43.92 -5.37 11.01
C ASN A 585 43.54 -3.92 10.67
N ASP A 586 44.31 -3.23 9.81
CA ASP A 586 43.95 -1.89 9.32
C ASP A 586 42.70 -1.94 8.44
N TYR A 587 42.61 -2.92 7.53
CA TYR A 587 41.40 -3.15 6.72
C TYR A 587 40.18 -3.41 7.61
N GLU A 588 40.29 -4.33 8.57
CA GLU A 588 39.19 -4.64 9.49
C GLU A 588 38.77 -3.42 10.31
N THR A 589 39.73 -2.66 10.85
CA THR A 589 39.46 -1.46 11.65
C THR A 589 38.78 -0.37 10.82
N ILE A 590 39.25 -0.09 9.60
CA ILE A 590 38.65 0.91 8.71
C ILE A 590 37.25 0.45 8.29
N MET A 591 37.09 -0.81 7.87
CA MET A 591 35.79 -1.36 7.48
C MET A 591 34.79 -1.32 8.64
N GLN A 592 35.19 -1.72 9.85
CA GLN A 592 34.34 -1.66 11.03
C GLN A 592 33.97 -0.22 11.37
N ARG A 593 34.93 0.72 11.31
CA ARG A 593 34.68 2.14 11.56
C ARG A 593 33.67 2.72 10.56
N GLU A 594 33.88 2.53 9.27
CA GLU A 594 32.96 3.04 8.24
C GLU A 594 31.59 2.33 8.28
N ASN A 595 31.56 1.04 8.61
CA ASN A 595 30.30 0.31 8.81
C ASN A 595 29.52 0.85 10.03
N ASN A 596 30.20 1.13 11.15
CA ASN A 596 29.57 1.73 12.32
C ASN A 596 29.05 3.14 12.01
N ARG A 597 29.84 3.95 11.28
CA ARG A 597 29.42 5.27 10.82
C ARG A 597 28.19 5.20 9.93
N PHE A 598 28.14 4.26 8.99
CA PHE A 598 26.96 4.02 8.16
C PHE A 598 25.73 3.65 9.00
N LEU A 599 25.88 2.73 9.96
CA LEU A 599 24.80 2.33 10.86
C LEU A 599 24.29 3.49 11.73
N ASP A 600 25.16 4.45 12.07
CA ASP A 600 24.78 5.60 12.87
C ASP A 600 23.73 6.48 12.18
N TYR A 601 23.84 6.67 10.86
CA TYR A 601 22.88 7.42 10.05
C TYR A 601 21.57 6.66 9.77
N LEU A 602 21.52 5.36 10.09
CA LEU A 602 20.33 4.54 9.87
C LEU A 602 19.55 4.24 11.14
N ALA A 603 20.24 4.01 12.27
CA ALA A 603 19.64 3.34 13.42
C ALA A 603 19.17 4.27 14.55
N TYR A 604 19.81 5.42 14.75
CA TYR A 604 19.58 6.27 15.92
C TYR A 604 18.65 7.42 15.59
N LYS A 605 17.89 7.93 16.57
CA LYS A 605 17.24 9.24 16.42
C LYS A 605 18.29 10.34 16.60
N SER A 606 18.22 11.38 15.80
CA SER A 606 19.12 12.52 15.93
C SER A 606 18.70 13.42 17.11
N ARG A 607 19.66 14.21 17.58
CA ARG A 607 19.47 15.32 18.50
C ARG A 607 19.83 16.62 17.79
N HIS A 608 19.00 17.64 17.94
CA HIS A 608 19.24 18.96 17.39
C HIS A 608 19.27 20.04 18.48
N PRO A 609 19.97 21.16 18.22
CA PRO A 609 20.15 22.23 19.21
C PRO A 609 18.84 22.85 19.73
N ILE A 610 18.84 23.21 21.02
CA ILE A 610 17.69 23.77 21.75
C ILE A 610 17.98 25.22 22.23
N TYR A 611 19.16 25.78 21.90
CA TYR A 611 19.80 26.95 22.54
C TYR A 611 19.14 28.33 22.33
N TYR A 612 17.81 28.38 22.41
CA TYR A 612 16.99 29.57 22.60
C TYR A 612 15.98 29.43 23.75
N LEU A 613 15.74 28.22 24.21
CA LEU A 613 14.73 27.93 25.22
C LEU A 613 15.48 27.89 26.55
N GLN A 614 15.10 28.71 27.55
CA GLN A 614 15.61 28.49 28.90
C GLN A 614 15.39 27.00 29.21
N GLU A 615 16.43 26.28 29.62
CA GLU A 615 16.46 24.79 29.70
C GLU A 615 15.28 24.18 30.47
N ASP A 616 14.51 24.99 31.21
CA ASP A 616 13.38 24.61 32.04
C ASP A 616 11.97 25.00 31.50
N THR A 617 11.80 25.53 30.28
CA THR A 617 10.51 26.15 29.87
C THR A 617 9.78 25.54 28.67
N VAL A 618 10.44 24.90 27.71
CA VAL A 618 9.77 24.39 26.49
C VAL A 618 9.78 22.88 26.45
N LYS A 619 8.58 22.31 26.33
CA LYS A 619 8.37 20.86 26.34
C LYS A 619 8.56 20.23 24.97
N LYS A 620 8.10 20.91 23.92
CA LYS A 620 8.08 20.42 22.53
C LYS A 620 8.08 21.57 21.53
N SER A 621 8.55 21.31 20.31
CA SER A 621 8.50 22.27 19.22
C SER A 621 8.41 21.60 17.85
N TYR A 622 7.70 22.26 16.92
CA TYR A 622 7.61 21.88 15.51
C TYR A 622 8.51 22.76 14.66
N HIS A 623 9.20 22.16 13.70
CA HIS A 623 10.21 22.80 12.88
C HIS A 623 10.02 22.50 11.40
N PHE A 624 10.48 23.42 10.56
CA PHE A 624 10.68 23.22 9.12
C PHE A 624 12.17 23.24 8.81
N MET A 625 12.65 22.20 8.14
CA MET A 625 13.99 22.10 7.58
C MET A 625 13.94 22.10 6.04
N GLY A 626 14.56 23.10 5.44
CA GLY A 626 14.82 23.13 4.01
C GLY A 626 15.93 22.15 3.67
N LEU A 627 15.64 21.18 2.80
CA LEU A 627 16.63 20.25 2.24
C LEU A 627 16.71 20.37 0.70
N GLN A 628 15.90 21.24 0.10
CA GLN A 628 15.85 21.57 -1.33
C GLN A 628 16.70 22.80 -1.62
N ARG A 629 17.47 22.78 -2.70
CA ARG A 629 18.21 23.97 -3.19
C ARG A 629 17.71 24.47 -4.54
N TRP A 630 17.68 23.62 -5.55
CA TRP A 630 17.27 23.98 -6.92
C TRP A 630 16.23 23.03 -7.48
N ASN A 631 15.48 23.52 -8.47
CA ASN A 631 14.43 22.76 -9.12
C ASN A 631 14.91 21.77 -10.21
N SER A 632 14.00 20.83 -10.46
CA SER A 632 13.87 19.61 -11.27
C SER A 632 14.75 19.22 -12.46
N GLN A 633 15.55 20.09 -13.09
CA GLN A 633 16.24 19.70 -14.35
C GLN A 633 17.75 19.57 -14.24
N THR A 634 18.38 20.39 -13.40
CA THR A 634 19.84 20.45 -13.28
C THR A 634 20.41 19.48 -12.24
N PRO A 635 19.73 19.15 -11.12
CA PRO A 635 20.19 18.08 -10.23
C PRO A 635 20.24 16.71 -10.91
N THR A 636 19.34 16.46 -11.87
CA THR A 636 19.38 15.25 -12.71
C THR A 636 20.69 15.11 -13.50
N LEU A 637 21.32 16.24 -13.86
CA LEU A 637 22.60 16.28 -14.55
C LEU A 637 23.80 16.33 -13.58
N THR A 638 23.56 16.17 -12.27
CA THR A 638 24.53 16.25 -11.16
C THR A 638 25.36 17.54 -11.14
N LEU A 639 24.85 18.62 -11.74
CA LEU A 639 25.50 19.93 -11.78
C LEU A 639 25.23 20.74 -10.50
N SER A 640 24.20 20.38 -9.74
CA SER A 640 23.77 21.05 -8.53
C SER A 640 22.97 20.10 -7.64
N LYS A 641 22.59 20.57 -6.45
CA LYS A 641 21.82 19.80 -5.48
C LYS A 641 20.32 19.99 -5.63
N GLY A 642 19.58 18.88 -5.62
CA GLY A 642 18.13 18.85 -5.47
C GLY A 642 17.72 18.87 -3.99
N GLY A 643 16.83 17.95 -3.63
CA GLY A 643 16.45 17.65 -2.25
C GLY A 643 14.96 17.43 -2.03
N GLY A 644 14.40 18.17 -1.08
CA GLY A 644 13.01 18.09 -0.61
C GLY A 644 12.86 18.85 0.72
N TYR A 645 11.92 18.44 1.56
CA TYR A 645 11.65 19.12 2.83
C TYR A 645 11.47 18.15 3.99
N LEU A 646 11.77 18.61 5.19
CA LEU A 646 11.50 17.87 6.42
C LEU A 646 10.76 18.74 7.44
N LEU A 647 9.55 18.34 7.81
CA LEU A 647 8.89 18.84 9.02
C LEU A 647 9.20 17.90 10.18
N TYR A 648 9.58 18.43 11.34
CA TYR A 648 9.91 17.57 12.47
C TYR A 648 9.46 18.11 13.84
N GLU A 649 9.14 17.19 14.76
CA GLU A 649 8.89 17.47 16.19
C GLU A 649 10.17 17.13 16.96
N GLN A 650 10.61 18.04 17.83
CA GLN A 650 11.64 17.74 18.83
C GLN A 650 11.09 17.93 20.25
N ASP A 651 11.59 17.11 21.18
CA ASP A 651 11.28 17.23 22.61
C ASP A 651 12.18 18.26 23.31
N LYS A 652 11.99 18.40 24.63
CA LYS A 652 12.80 19.27 25.51
C LYS A 652 14.29 18.93 25.57
N HIS A 653 14.72 17.77 25.07
CA HIS A 653 16.11 17.35 24.98
C HIS A 653 16.68 17.48 23.56
N GLY A 654 15.88 17.98 22.62
CA GLY A 654 16.27 18.16 21.22
C GLY A 654 16.19 16.86 20.42
N LYS A 655 15.69 15.78 21.01
CA LYS A 655 15.53 14.50 20.32
C LYS A 655 14.39 14.61 19.31
N VAL A 656 14.62 14.16 18.09
CA VAL A 656 13.56 14.09 17.06
C VAL A 656 12.58 12.97 17.40
N THR A 657 11.30 13.32 17.50
CA THR A 657 10.22 12.40 17.91
C THR A 657 9.11 12.22 16.88
N LEU A 658 9.16 12.98 15.78
CA LEU A 658 8.36 12.86 14.56
C LEU A 658 9.16 13.49 13.41
N GLY A 659 9.20 12.85 12.25
CA GLY A 659 9.65 13.47 11.01
C GLY A 659 8.71 13.16 9.84
N ILE A 660 8.42 14.18 9.03
CA ILE A 660 7.62 14.10 7.81
C ILE A 660 8.49 14.61 6.67
N ALA A 661 9.00 13.70 5.84
CA ALA A 661 9.67 14.04 4.59
C ALA A 661 8.63 14.39 3.53
N ILE A 662 8.83 15.48 2.80
CA ILE A 662 7.97 15.91 1.70
C ILE A 662 8.83 15.99 0.46
N ASP A 663 8.41 15.27 -0.59
CA ASP A 663 9.08 15.16 -1.89
C ASP A 663 10.60 14.88 -1.78
N PRO A 664 11.01 13.71 -1.25
CA PRO A 664 12.40 13.27 -1.26
C PRO A 664 12.88 12.96 -2.68
N GLY A 665 13.27 14.02 -3.38
CA GLY A 665 13.89 14.04 -4.69
C GLY A 665 15.36 13.68 -4.73
N PHE A 666 16.05 14.13 -5.78
CA PHE A 666 17.50 13.94 -5.93
C PHE A 666 18.26 14.50 -4.72
N ASP A 667 19.22 13.75 -4.19
CA ASP A 667 20.10 14.17 -3.08
C ASP A 667 19.39 14.38 -1.72
N PHE A 668 18.11 14.02 -1.56
CA PHE A 668 17.40 14.20 -0.29
C PHE A 668 18.09 13.46 0.85
N VAL A 669 18.46 12.19 0.66
CA VAL A 669 19.12 11.38 1.71
C VAL A 669 20.47 11.97 2.09
N ASP A 670 21.24 12.40 1.09
CA ASP A 670 22.54 13.04 1.32
C ASP A 670 22.35 14.36 2.08
N ASN A 671 21.41 15.20 1.67
CA ASN A 671 21.12 16.48 2.33
C ASN A 671 20.61 16.27 3.76
N LEU A 672 19.80 15.24 4.01
CA LEU A 672 19.31 14.85 5.34
C LEU A 672 20.50 14.50 6.26
N PHE A 673 21.39 13.62 5.82
CA PHE A 673 22.58 13.24 6.59
C PHE A 673 23.54 14.42 6.78
N HIS A 674 23.72 15.23 5.74
CA HIS A 674 24.57 16.42 5.76
C HIS A 674 24.05 17.47 6.76
N MET A 675 22.75 17.47 7.07
CA MET A 675 22.13 18.32 8.09
C MET A 675 22.04 17.66 9.47
N GLY A 676 22.71 16.52 9.68
CA GLY A 676 22.82 15.84 10.97
C GLY A 676 21.58 15.02 11.37
N PHE A 677 20.70 14.69 10.42
CA PHE A 677 19.59 13.77 10.62
C PHE A 677 19.95 12.34 10.20
N THR A 678 19.04 11.43 10.51
CA THR A 678 19.13 10.00 10.20
C THR A 678 17.87 9.53 9.45
N LEU A 679 17.92 8.36 8.82
CA LEU A 679 16.70 7.75 8.27
C LEU A 679 15.69 7.36 9.35
N ASN A 680 16.14 7.12 10.58
CA ASN A 680 15.23 6.80 11.67
C ASN A 680 14.38 8.01 12.08
N ASP A 681 14.79 9.23 11.74
CA ASP A 681 14.03 10.45 12.00
C ASP A 681 12.77 10.57 11.14
N ILE A 682 12.72 9.91 9.98
CA ILE A 682 11.57 9.95 9.05
C ILE A 682 10.50 8.95 9.48
N ASP A 683 9.29 9.41 9.77
CA ASP A 683 8.13 8.58 10.11
C ASP A 683 7.05 8.59 9.00
N PHE A 684 6.99 9.68 8.25
CA PHE A 684 6.09 9.87 7.11
C PHE A 684 6.88 10.34 5.87
N ILE A 685 6.45 9.90 4.69
CA ILE A 685 6.87 10.44 3.39
C ILE A 685 5.63 10.86 2.62
N LEU A 686 5.61 12.12 2.17
CA LEU A 686 4.54 12.69 1.35
C LEU A 686 5.09 12.99 -0.05
N LEU A 687 4.44 12.46 -1.08
CA LEU A 687 4.85 12.59 -2.49
C LEU A 687 3.75 13.32 -3.29
N SER A 688 4.06 14.52 -3.80
CA SER A 688 3.12 15.45 -4.41
C SER A 688 2.72 15.13 -5.85
N HIS A 689 3.66 14.61 -6.65
CA HIS A 689 3.46 14.23 -8.06
C HIS A 689 4.64 13.41 -8.60
N ALA A 690 4.48 12.87 -9.80
CA ALA A 690 5.33 11.81 -10.34
C ALA A 690 6.62 12.29 -11.05
N HIS A 691 7.04 13.54 -10.89
CA HIS A 691 8.32 13.97 -11.42
C HIS A 691 9.50 13.42 -10.59
N LEU A 692 10.59 13.06 -11.28
CA LEU A 692 11.71 12.33 -10.66
C LEU A 692 12.38 13.11 -9.53
N ASP A 693 12.45 14.43 -9.65
CA ASP A 693 13.00 15.33 -8.64
C ASP A 693 12.16 15.47 -7.39
N HIS A 694 11.02 14.77 -7.29
CA HIS A 694 10.20 14.68 -6.07
C HIS A 694 10.18 13.29 -5.47
N ILE A 695 10.53 12.25 -6.24
CA ILE A 695 10.36 10.84 -5.81
C ILE A 695 11.64 10.01 -5.81
N ARG A 696 12.75 10.53 -6.37
CA ARG A 696 13.96 9.75 -6.66
C ARG A 696 14.51 9.00 -5.44
N ASP A 697 14.54 9.65 -4.28
CA ASP A 697 15.15 9.11 -3.08
C ASP A 697 14.21 8.25 -2.23
N PHE A 698 12.95 8.06 -2.65
CA PHE A 698 12.03 7.13 -2.01
C PHE A 698 12.58 5.68 -1.98
N GLU A 699 13.04 5.17 -3.13
CA GLU A 699 13.59 3.81 -3.23
C GLU A 699 14.89 3.63 -2.42
N PRO A 700 15.87 4.56 -2.49
CA PRO A 700 17.04 4.58 -1.59
C PRO A 700 16.68 4.54 -0.11
N ILE A 701 15.68 5.31 0.34
CA ILE A 701 15.24 5.31 1.76
C ILE A 701 14.77 3.91 2.16
N VAL A 702 13.84 3.32 1.39
CA VAL A 702 13.26 2.00 1.72
C VAL A 702 14.32 0.89 1.64
N THR A 703 15.22 0.94 0.65
CA THR A 703 16.31 -0.04 0.50
C THR A 703 17.34 0.07 1.63
N SER A 704 17.62 1.28 2.12
CA SER A 704 18.53 1.48 3.24
C SER A 704 17.97 0.90 4.55
N LEU A 705 16.64 0.89 4.73
CA LEU A 705 16.00 0.22 5.87
C LEU A 705 16.13 -1.31 5.79
N LEU A 706 16.10 -1.88 4.59
CA LEU A 706 16.43 -3.30 4.38
C LEU A 706 17.86 -3.62 4.82
N ASP A 707 18.82 -2.78 4.45
CA ASP A 707 20.21 -2.96 4.84
C ASP A 707 20.43 -2.76 6.35
N LEU A 708 19.71 -1.81 6.97
CA LEU A 708 19.66 -1.69 8.42
C LEU A 708 19.17 -2.98 9.07
N LYS A 709 18.09 -3.58 8.58
CA LYS A 709 17.55 -4.84 9.13
C LYS A 709 18.51 -6.02 8.95
N LYS A 710 19.22 -6.11 7.82
CA LYS A 710 20.24 -7.15 7.60
C LYS A 710 21.39 -7.05 8.60
N ARG A 711 21.81 -5.83 8.94
CA ARG A 711 22.96 -5.57 9.83
C ARG A 711 22.55 -5.53 11.31
N LYS A 712 21.33 -5.09 11.62
CA LYS A 712 20.73 -4.99 12.96
C LYS A 712 19.33 -5.64 12.94
N LYS A 713 19.29 -6.94 13.24
CA LYS A 713 18.07 -7.78 13.13
C LYS A 713 16.85 -7.27 13.90
N ASP A 714 17.05 -6.49 14.97
CA ASP A 714 15.97 -5.97 15.82
C ASP A 714 15.32 -4.67 15.28
N SER A 715 15.73 -4.18 14.11
CA SER A 715 15.12 -2.98 13.53
C SER A 715 13.73 -3.25 12.96
N ASN A 716 12.71 -2.73 13.64
CA ASN A 716 11.31 -2.72 13.20
C ASN A 716 10.87 -1.32 12.75
N LYS A 717 11.71 -0.60 12.00
CA LYS A 717 11.34 0.71 11.46
C LYS A 717 10.36 0.52 10.30
N LYS A 718 9.25 1.26 10.35
CA LYS A 718 8.28 1.37 9.27
C LYS A 718 7.95 2.84 9.02
N ILE A 719 7.62 3.18 7.78
CA ILE A 719 7.30 4.54 7.32
C ILE A 719 5.91 4.56 6.70
N HIS A 720 5.12 5.59 7.00
CA HIS A 720 3.86 5.85 6.29
C HIS A 720 4.16 6.62 4.99
N ALA A 721 3.67 6.13 3.85
CA ALA A 721 3.87 6.79 2.57
C ALA A 721 2.53 7.27 1.99
N MET A 722 2.42 8.55 1.64
CA MET A 722 1.27 9.12 0.95
C MET A 722 1.70 9.62 -0.43
N MET A 723 0.97 9.25 -1.48
CA MET A 723 1.41 9.50 -2.85
C MET A 723 0.25 9.58 -3.84
N THR A 724 0.50 10.21 -5.00
CA THR A 724 -0.49 10.29 -6.06
C THR A 724 -0.61 8.94 -6.75
N TRP A 725 -1.65 8.79 -7.55
CA TRP A 725 -1.80 7.66 -8.43
C TRP A 725 -0.62 7.54 -9.43
N GLY A 726 -0.21 8.65 -10.05
CA GLY A 726 0.92 8.76 -10.95
C GLY A 726 2.23 8.32 -10.29
N VAL A 727 2.47 8.75 -9.05
CA VAL A 727 3.64 8.34 -8.26
C VAL A 727 3.63 6.85 -7.99
N TYR A 728 2.50 6.28 -7.55
CA TYR A 728 2.38 4.85 -7.31
C TYR A 728 2.72 4.03 -8.55
N ARG A 729 2.28 4.45 -9.74
CA ARG A 729 2.59 3.73 -10.99
C ARG A 729 4.09 3.68 -11.24
N GLN A 730 4.82 4.76 -10.99
CA GLN A 730 6.26 4.80 -11.17
C GLN A 730 7.01 4.00 -10.10
N LEU A 731 6.49 3.96 -8.87
CA LEU A 731 7.12 3.27 -7.74
C LEU A 731 6.52 1.88 -7.47
N LYS A 732 5.69 1.35 -8.37
CA LYS A 732 4.97 0.07 -8.19
C LYS A 732 5.94 -1.05 -7.88
N HIS A 733 7.10 -1.10 -8.54
CA HIS A 733 8.12 -2.13 -8.31
C HIS A 733 8.71 -2.11 -6.90
N VAL A 734 8.71 -0.96 -6.21
CA VAL A 734 9.15 -0.84 -4.82
C VAL A 734 8.02 -1.23 -3.88
N ILE A 735 6.83 -0.69 -4.11
CA ILE A 735 5.67 -0.81 -3.22
C ILE A 735 5.12 -2.24 -3.21
N THR A 736 5.07 -2.91 -4.37
CA THR A 736 4.59 -4.29 -4.46
C THR A 736 5.69 -5.33 -4.18
N ASN A 737 6.94 -4.90 -3.96
CA ASN A 737 8.02 -5.82 -3.59
C ASN A 737 7.88 -6.19 -2.11
N HIS A 738 7.65 -7.47 -1.83
CA HIS A 738 7.40 -7.98 -0.48
C HIS A 738 8.55 -7.74 0.50
N THR A 739 9.79 -7.69 0.01
CA THR A 739 10.98 -7.46 0.85
C THR A 739 11.06 -5.99 1.26
N LEU A 740 10.77 -5.07 0.34
CA LEU A 740 10.83 -3.63 0.59
C LEU A 740 9.57 -3.10 1.29
N ARG A 741 8.41 -3.67 0.98
CA ARG A 741 7.11 -3.30 1.58
C ARG A 741 7.06 -3.47 3.09
N GLU A 742 7.85 -4.39 3.66
CA GLU A 742 7.89 -4.60 5.11
C GLU A 742 8.25 -3.31 5.89
N PHE A 743 8.98 -2.39 5.24
CA PHE A 743 9.37 -1.10 5.81
C PHE A 743 8.35 0.02 5.58
N LEU A 744 7.23 -0.27 4.92
CA LEU A 744 6.10 0.63 4.80
C LEU A 744 5.05 0.21 5.83
N ALA A 745 4.62 1.13 6.69
CA ALA A 745 3.56 0.90 7.67
C ALA A 745 2.22 0.80 6.93
N ASP A 746 1.91 1.81 6.12
CA ASP A 746 0.78 1.82 5.20
C ASP A 746 1.12 2.70 3.98
N THR A 747 0.34 2.56 2.92
CA THR A 747 0.47 3.36 1.68
C THR A 747 -0.87 3.98 1.33
N TYR A 748 -0.92 5.31 1.37
CA TYR A 748 -2.11 6.11 1.10
C TYR A 748 -2.00 6.66 -0.32
N ILE A 749 -2.81 6.11 -1.24
CA ILE A 749 -2.92 6.68 -2.58
C ILE A 749 -4.06 7.69 -2.60
N VAL A 750 -3.78 8.91 -3.00
CA VAL A 750 -4.81 9.94 -3.16
C VAL A 750 -5.24 9.96 -4.62
N ASP A 751 -6.53 9.75 -4.87
CA ASP A 751 -7.15 9.82 -6.20
C ASP A 751 -7.92 11.15 -6.32
N ILE A 752 -7.50 12.00 -7.26
CA ILE A 752 -7.95 13.40 -7.31
C ILE A 752 -9.46 13.54 -7.49
N ASP A 753 -10.13 12.75 -8.34
CA ASP A 753 -11.59 12.90 -8.51
C ASP A 753 -12.43 12.10 -7.52
N LYS A 754 -11.80 11.33 -6.64
CA LYS A 754 -12.50 10.71 -5.50
C LYS A 754 -12.29 11.52 -4.23
N ASP A 755 -11.04 11.85 -3.93
CA ASP A 755 -10.61 12.37 -2.65
C ASP A 755 -10.52 13.91 -2.66
N VAL A 756 -10.52 14.55 -3.84
CA VAL A 756 -10.56 16.01 -4.02
C VAL A 756 -11.74 16.38 -4.93
N ASP A 757 -12.95 16.00 -4.50
CA ASP A 757 -14.21 16.36 -5.16
C ASP A 757 -14.43 17.90 -5.09
N PRO A 758 -14.69 18.62 -6.20
CA PRO A 758 -15.02 20.04 -6.14
C PRO A 758 -16.26 20.34 -5.27
N GLU A 759 -17.21 19.39 -5.17
CA GLU A 759 -18.45 19.57 -4.42
C GLU A 759 -18.33 19.20 -2.93
N LYS A 760 -17.22 18.55 -2.51
CA LYS A 760 -17.00 18.15 -1.10
C LYS A 760 -15.58 18.45 -0.65
N PRO A 761 -15.38 19.05 0.54
CA PRO A 761 -14.04 19.29 1.04
C PRO A 761 -13.27 17.96 1.18
N PRO A 762 -12.00 17.90 0.74
CA PRO A 762 -11.20 16.68 0.82
C PRO A 762 -11.09 16.19 2.26
N GLU A 763 -11.28 14.89 2.47
CA GLU A 763 -11.17 14.28 3.80
C GLU A 763 -9.72 14.29 4.30
N SER A 764 -9.52 14.61 5.58
CA SER A 764 -8.19 14.60 6.18
C SER A 764 -7.84 13.22 6.74
N PHE A 765 -6.72 12.66 6.27
CA PHE A 765 -6.09 11.49 6.86
C PHE A 765 -5.57 11.85 8.26
N SER A 766 -6.22 11.32 9.29
CA SER A 766 -5.88 11.61 10.69
C SER A 766 -5.03 10.49 11.28
N PHE A 767 -4.03 10.84 12.08
CA PHE A 767 -3.11 9.91 12.72
C PHE A 767 -3.05 10.15 14.23
N MET A 768 -2.75 9.09 14.96
CA MET A 768 -2.53 9.11 16.40
C MET A 768 -1.13 8.57 16.75
N LYS A 769 -0.59 9.04 17.88
CA LYS A 769 0.71 8.60 18.41
C LYS A 769 0.45 7.59 19.55
N ARG A 770 0.80 6.32 19.34
CA ARG A 770 0.64 5.26 20.35
C ARG A 770 1.98 4.89 20.97
N LEU A 771 1.99 4.75 22.30
CA LEU A 771 3.15 4.23 23.01
C LEU A 771 3.14 2.71 22.98
N VAL A 772 4.26 2.10 22.58
CA VAL A 772 4.45 0.65 22.58
C VAL A 772 5.66 0.32 23.45
N SER A 773 5.44 -0.58 24.42
CA SER A 773 6.48 -1.15 25.27
C SER A 773 7.34 -2.11 24.44
N SER A 774 8.61 -1.79 24.23
CA SER A 774 9.57 -2.67 23.55
C SER A 774 10.22 -3.66 24.54
N LYS A 775 10.77 -4.76 24.01
CA LYS A 775 11.49 -5.79 24.79
C LYS A 775 12.63 -5.22 25.65
N ASN A 776 13.19 -4.06 25.29
CA ASN A 776 14.31 -3.43 25.98
C ASN A 776 13.90 -2.43 27.06
N LYS A 777 12.62 -2.37 27.48
CA LYS A 777 12.06 -1.32 28.36
C LYS A 777 12.15 0.11 27.76
N GLU A 778 12.38 0.23 26.45
CA GLU A 778 12.33 1.51 25.76
C GLU A 778 10.90 1.83 25.33
N ASN A 779 10.47 3.04 25.67
CA ASN A 779 9.22 3.61 25.21
C ASN A 779 9.34 4.01 23.73
N LYS A 780 8.85 3.17 22.81
CA LYS A 780 8.81 3.48 21.37
C LYS A 780 7.43 4.02 20.98
N PHE A 781 7.39 5.15 20.30
CA PHE A 781 6.16 5.65 19.70
C PHE A 781 6.00 5.09 18.29
N ILE A 782 4.78 4.68 17.96
CA ILE A 782 4.35 4.37 16.59
C ILE A 782 3.20 5.27 16.20
N PHE A 783 3.11 5.60 14.92
CA PHE A 783 1.98 6.32 14.35
C PHE A 783 1.01 5.32 13.73
N GLU A 784 -0.27 5.47 14.04
CA GLU A 784 -1.37 4.67 13.48
C GLU A 784 -2.38 5.61 12.82
N SER A 785 -2.93 5.20 11.67
CA SER A 785 -4.07 5.90 11.07
C SER A 785 -5.29 5.71 11.97
N ILE A 786 -5.99 6.82 12.19
CA ILE A 786 -7.30 6.81 12.83
C ILE A 786 -8.27 6.31 11.77
N THR A 787 -8.71 5.08 11.94
CA THR A 787 -9.77 4.53 11.11
C THR A 787 -11.11 5.00 11.67
N PRO A 788 -12.19 4.88 10.90
CA PRO A 788 -13.53 5.27 11.35
C PRO A 788 -14.01 4.55 12.64
N ASP A 789 -13.50 3.33 12.88
CA ASP A 789 -13.71 2.60 14.14
C ASP A 789 -13.06 3.30 15.36
N ASP A 790 -12.13 4.24 15.13
CA ASP A 790 -11.32 4.95 16.13
C ASP A 790 -11.77 6.40 16.36
N ASN A 791 -12.98 6.80 15.95
CA ASN A 791 -13.44 8.20 15.98
C ASN A 791 -13.36 8.90 17.35
N SER A 792 -13.23 8.18 18.46
CA SER A 792 -13.03 8.74 19.80
C SER A 792 -11.56 8.99 20.19
N GLN A 793 -10.59 8.67 19.33
CA GLN A 793 -9.17 8.72 19.66
C GLN A 793 -8.54 10.10 19.46
N LYS A 794 -7.43 10.34 20.17
CA LYS A 794 -6.71 11.62 20.15
C LYS A 794 -5.85 11.74 18.89
N LYS A 795 -6.19 12.69 18.02
CA LYS A 795 -5.45 13.06 16.82
C LYS A 795 -4.14 13.73 17.22
N CYS A 796 -3.06 13.43 16.51
CA CYS A 796 -1.79 14.18 16.61
C CYS A 796 -1.45 14.89 15.29
N ILE A 797 -1.78 14.29 14.15
CA ILE A 797 -1.49 14.83 12.82
C ILE A 797 -2.73 14.61 11.94
N GLY A 798 -3.08 15.60 11.12
CA GLY A 798 -4.06 15.48 10.05
C GLY A 798 -3.45 15.97 8.75
N ILE A 799 -3.46 15.14 7.72
CA ILE A 799 -2.91 15.47 6.40
C ILE A 799 -4.09 15.56 5.43
N THR A 800 -4.21 16.68 4.72
CA THR A 800 -5.29 16.93 3.76
C THR A 800 -4.68 17.23 2.41
N PRO A 801 -4.88 16.38 1.38
CA PRO A 801 -4.43 16.69 0.04
C PRO A 801 -5.21 17.88 -0.55
N LYS A 802 -4.54 18.69 -1.37
CA LYS A 802 -5.09 19.90 -1.98
C LYS A 802 -4.71 19.97 -3.44
N GLN A 803 -5.65 20.22 -4.33
CA GLN A 803 -5.39 20.18 -5.77
C GLN A 803 -4.27 21.14 -6.18
N ALA A 804 -3.32 20.63 -6.97
CA ALA A 804 -2.32 21.42 -7.65
C ALA A 804 -2.57 21.42 -9.16
N TYR A 805 -2.27 22.53 -9.82
CA TYR A 805 -2.51 22.74 -11.24
C TYR A 805 -1.21 22.54 -12.01
N HIS A 806 -0.78 21.29 -12.09
CA HIS A 806 0.49 20.89 -12.69
C HIS A 806 0.34 19.59 -13.46
N ASN A 807 0.92 19.53 -14.66
CA ASN A 807 0.96 18.33 -15.48
C ASN A 807 2.26 17.56 -15.25
N ASP A 808 2.13 16.40 -14.61
CA ASP A 808 3.23 15.49 -14.28
C ASP A 808 3.53 14.46 -15.40
N TYR A 809 2.90 14.62 -16.57
CA TYR A 809 2.99 13.73 -17.73
C TYR A 809 2.59 12.27 -17.46
N SER A 810 1.90 12.00 -16.36
CA SER A 810 1.22 10.74 -16.20
C SER A 810 0.02 10.66 -17.16
N GLU A 811 -0.50 9.45 -17.44
CA GLU A 811 -1.70 9.27 -18.28
C GLU A 811 -2.89 10.09 -17.75
N ARG A 812 -2.88 10.42 -16.46
CA ARG A 812 -3.85 11.25 -15.78
C ARG A 812 -3.14 12.16 -14.77
N SER A 813 -2.88 13.40 -15.19
CA SER A 813 -2.28 14.46 -14.36
C SER A 813 -2.93 14.54 -12.98
N ASP A 814 -2.19 14.24 -11.92
CA ASP A 814 -2.74 14.08 -10.56
C ASP A 814 -1.91 14.73 -9.44
N SER A 815 -1.33 15.89 -9.73
CA SER A 815 -0.54 16.65 -8.77
C SER A 815 -1.38 17.27 -7.66
N TYR A 816 -0.85 17.27 -6.43
CA TYR A 816 -1.46 17.97 -5.31
C TYR A 816 -0.41 18.62 -4.39
N GLY A 817 -0.85 19.59 -3.61
CA GLY A 817 -0.20 20.01 -2.38
C GLY A 817 -0.83 19.37 -1.13
N TYR A 818 -0.40 19.82 0.04
CA TYR A 818 -0.86 19.30 1.33
C TYR A 818 -1.16 20.40 2.34
N ILE A 819 -2.15 20.17 3.20
CA ILE A 819 -2.27 20.85 4.49
C ILE A 819 -1.97 19.84 5.59
N ILE A 820 -0.99 20.17 6.42
CA ILE A 820 -0.54 19.34 7.54
C ILE A 820 -0.91 20.06 8.83
N ASN A 821 -1.92 19.54 9.51
CA ASN A 821 -2.43 20.04 10.77
C ASN A 821 -1.85 19.23 11.94
N PHE A 822 -1.34 19.93 12.94
CA PHE A 822 -0.85 19.34 14.19
C PHE A 822 -1.89 19.59 15.29
N TYR A 823 -2.15 18.58 16.10
CA TYR A 823 -3.17 18.61 17.15
C TYR A 823 -2.55 18.37 18.52
N ASP A 824 -3.16 18.96 19.54
CA ASP A 824 -2.79 18.73 20.93
C ASP A 824 -3.50 17.49 21.53
N GLY A 825 -3.27 17.24 22.81
CA GLY A 825 -3.90 16.14 23.54
C GLY A 825 -5.41 16.25 23.70
N ASN A 826 -6.05 17.33 23.25
CA ASN A 826 -7.50 17.58 23.32
C ASN A 826 -8.16 17.60 21.94
N ASN A 827 -7.44 17.22 20.87
CA ASN A 827 -7.87 17.33 19.48
C ASN A 827 -8.05 18.79 19.00
N GLU A 828 -7.48 19.77 19.69
CA GLU A 828 -7.46 21.14 19.21
C GLU A 828 -6.30 21.33 18.24
N GLN A 829 -6.58 21.95 17.09
CA GLN A 829 -5.54 22.25 16.10
C GLN A 829 -4.59 23.30 16.66
N VAL A 830 -3.32 22.93 16.76
CA VAL A 830 -2.24 23.76 17.24
C VAL A 830 -1.66 24.59 16.11
N PHE A 831 -1.28 23.94 15.01
CA PHE A 831 -0.54 24.56 13.92
C PHE A 831 -0.94 23.91 12.60
N SER A 832 -0.94 24.70 11.53
CA SER A 832 -1.21 24.25 10.16
C SER A 832 -0.13 24.71 9.20
N PHE A 833 0.45 23.75 8.48
CA PHE A 833 1.45 23.96 7.44
C PHE A 833 0.84 23.67 6.06
N GLY A 834 0.89 24.65 5.16
CA GLY A 834 0.51 24.50 3.76
C GLY A 834 1.72 24.21 2.90
N TYR A 835 1.62 23.20 2.05
CA TYR A 835 2.57 22.85 1.00
C TYR A 835 1.84 22.93 -0.33
N THR A 836 2.29 23.78 -1.24
CA THR A 836 1.57 23.99 -2.51
C THR A 836 1.82 22.91 -3.56
N GLY A 837 2.93 22.17 -3.47
CA GLY A 837 3.39 21.33 -4.58
C GLY A 837 3.72 22.18 -5.80
N ASP A 838 4.20 21.56 -6.87
CA ASP A 838 4.33 22.29 -8.13
C ASP A 838 2.94 22.61 -8.65
N THR A 839 2.66 23.90 -8.88
CA THR A 839 1.32 24.36 -9.24
C THR A 839 1.39 25.72 -9.93
N LYS A 840 0.59 25.93 -10.97
CA LYS A 840 0.42 27.26 -11.55
C LYS A 840 -0.53 28.12 -10.72
N TRP A 841 -0.58 29.42 -11.01
CA TRP A 841 -1.60 30.28 -10.43
C TRP A 841 -2.97 30.00 -11.06
N TYR A 842 -3.98 29.86 -10.20
CA TYR A 842 -5.40 29.73 -10.55
C TYR A 842 -6.23 30.54 -9.57
N ASP A 843 -7.10 31.42 -10.07
CA ASP A 843 -7.90 32.36 -9.26
C ASP A 843 -9.33 31.90 -8.99
N GLY A 844 -9.79 30.80 -9.60
CA GLY A 844 -11.12 30.25 -9.32
C GLY A 844 -12.27 30.88 -10.11
N GLU A 845 -12.01 31.78 -11.07
CA GLU A 845 -13.07 32.55 -11.75
C GLU A 845 -13.85 31.79 -12.85
N LEU A 846 -13.46 30.55 -13.20
CA LEU A 846 -14.22 29.72 -14.13
C LEU A 846 -15.40 29.06 -13.38
N GLU A 847 -16.56 29.73 -13.36
CA GLU A 847 -17.82 29.30 -12.72
C GLU A 847 -18.28 27.87 -13.08
N GLN A 848 -17.76 27.27 -14.16
CA GLN A 848 -18.19 25.96 -14.64
C GLN A 848 -17.54 24.76 -13.91
N ASP A 849 -16.45 24.96 -13.16
CA ASP A 849 -15.65 23.83 -12.64
C ASP A 849 -15.75 23.59 -11.12
N GLY A 850 -16.43 24.46 -10.36
CA GLY A 850 -16.58 24.30 -8.90
C GLY A 850 -15.27 24.35 -8.09
N MET A 851 -14.16 24.76 -8.70
CA MET A 851 -12.82 24.73 -8.10
C MET A 851 -12.44 26.02 -7.39
N SER A 852 -11.88 25.90 -6.18
CA SER A 852 -11.34 27.03 -5.40
C SER A 852 -9.99 27.54 -5.94
N GLY A 853 -9.75 28.85 -5.84
CA GLY A 853 -8.48 29.45 -6.21
C GLY A 853 -7.33 28.89 -5.35
N ILE A 854 -6.12 28.77 -5.90
CA ILE A 854 -4.99 28.12 -5.20
C ILE A 854 -4.68 28.76 -3.84
N HIS A 855 -4.89 30.07 -3.70
CA HIS A 855 -4.66 30.81 -2.46
C HIS A 855 -5.71 30.52 -1.38
N GLU A 856 -6.98 30.29 -1.78
CA GLU A 856 -8.10 30.01 -0.88
C GLU A 856 -7.88 28.68 -0.17
N GLN A 857 -7.29 27.71 -0.87
CA GLN A 857 -6.98 26.40 -0.33
C GLN A 857 -6.09 26.46 0.93
N TYR A 858 -5.22 27.47 1.06
CA TYR A 858 -4.25 27.61 2.16
C TYR A 858 -4.48 28.86 3.03
N GLU A 859 -5.67 29.46 2.96
CA GLU A 859 -6.02 30.67 3.72
C GLU A 859 -5.85 30.46 5.23
N GLN A 860 -6.28 29.30 5.74
CA GLN A 860 -6.27 28.97 7.17
C GLN A 860 -4.89 28.49 7.68
N CYS A 861 -3.88 28.33 6.82
CA CYS A 861 -2.57 27.85 7.24
C CYS A 861 -1.77 28.94 8.00
N ASN A 862 -0.96 28.53 8.98
CA ASN A 862 -0.07 29.43 9.71
C ASN A 862 1.23 29.69 8.94
N ALA A 863 1.71 28.69 8.18
CA ALA A 863 2.83 28.80 7.28
C ALA A 863 2.49 28.16 5.93
N VAL A 864 3.03 28.69 4.84
CA VAL A 864 2.84 28.14 3.48
C VAL A 864 4.17 28.09 2.73
N CYS A 865 4.50 26.93 2.16
CA CYS A 865 5.60 26.72 1.24
C CYS A 865 5.10 26.83 -0.21
N ILE A 866 5.61 27.83 -0.93
CA ILE A 866 5.22 28.19 -2.29
C ILE A 866 6.38 27.89 -3.25
N HIS A 867 6.11 27.09 -4.27
CA HIS A 867 7.07 26.78 -5.33
C HIS A 867 7.01 27.81 -6.44
N LEU A 868 8.06 28.63 -6.55
CA LEU A 868 8.11 29.74 -7.49
C LEU A 868 8.37 29.27 -8.93
N GLY A 869 9.29 28.31 -9.09
CA GLY A 869 9.93 28.01 -10.37
C GLY A 869 10.88 29.14 -10.78
N ALA A 870 10.61 29.76 -11.91
CA ALA A 870 11.39 30.85 -12.48
C ALA A 870 10.72 32.21 -12.27
N LEU A 871 11.44 33.32 -12.43
CA LEU A 871 10.79 34.65 -12.43
C LEU A 871 10.03 34.91 -13.73
N ILE A 872 10.61 34.53 -14.87
CA ILE A 872 10.09 34.69 -16.24
C ILE A 872 10.55 33.53 -17.13
N GLU A 873 9.98 33.39 -18.32
CA GLU A 873 10.39 32.40 -19.33
C GLU A 873 11.74 32.83 -19.95
N SER A 874 12.82 32.09 -19.68
CA SER A 874 14.18 32.42 -20.14
C SER A 874 14.58 31.70 -21.43
N ASP A 875 13.96 30.56 -21.73
CA ASP A 875 14.26 29.62 -22.81
C ASP A 875 13.97 30.16 -24.22
N LYS A 876 13.20 31.24 -24.36
CA LYS A 876 12.84 31.87 -25.65
C LYS A 876 13.42 33.27 -25.86
N GLY A 877 14.41 33.67 -25.07
CA GLY A 877 15.00 35.02 -25.16
C GLY A 877 14.05 36.15 -24.74
N LYS A 878 12.95 35.82 -24.05
CA LYS A 878 12.06 36.82 -23.44
C LYS A 878 12.80 37.55 -22.32
N LYS A 879 12.49 38.84 -22.18
CA LYS A 879 13.04 39.74 -21.16
C LYS A 879 11.90 40.28 -20.32
N PHE A 880 12.20 40.80 -19.12
CA PHE A 880 11.18 41.43 -18.26
C PHE A 880 10.32 42.48 -18.98
N LYS A 881 10.89 43.25 -19.91
CA LYS A 881 10.18 44.27 -20.70
C LYS A 881 9.12 43.71 -21.66
N ASN A 882 9.15 42.41 -21.95
CA ASN A 882 8.16 41.77 -22.81
C ASN A 882 6.85 41.56 -22.07
N TYR A 883 6.90 41.32 -20.76
CA TYR A 883 5.74 41.05 -19.93
C TYR A 883 4.91 42.33 -19.67
N ASN A 884 3.87 42.50 -20.48
CA ASN A 884 2.74 43.40 -20.29
C ASN A 884 1.50 42.57 -19.89
N GLY A 885 0.35 43.21 -19.59
CA GLY A 885 -0.86 42.52 -19.07
C GLY A 885 -1.14 41.17 -19.71
N ASP A 886 -1.31 41.13 -21.04
CA ASP A 886 -1.61 39.91 -21.79
C ASP A 886 -0.48 38.86 -21.73
N GLU A 887 0.78 39.29 -21.81
CA GLU A 887 1.93 38.38 -21.72
C GLU A 887 2.14 37.82 -20.30
N CYS A 888 1.82 38.59 -19.26
CA CYS A 888 1.82 38.15 -17.87
C CYS A 888 0.76 37.05 -17.66
N ASP A 889 -0.44 37.28 -18.18
CA ASP A 889 -1.57 36.35 -18.03
C ASP A 889 -1.30 35.07 -18.82
N ALA A 890 -0.80 35.19 -20.05
CA ALA A 890 -0.37 34.04 -20.84
C ALA A 890 0.76 33.23 -20.18
N LEU A 891 1.67 33.87 -19.43
CA LEU A 891 2.71 33.15 -18.67
C LEU A 891 2.07 32.30 -17.57
N ILE A 892 1.21 32.92 -16.77
CA ILE A 892 0.51 32.29 -15.66
C ILE A 892 -0.37 31.13 -16.13
N GLU A 893 -1.12 31.31 -17.21
CA GLU A 893 -2.06 30.30 -17.70
C GLU A 893 -1.37 29.07 -18.31
N LYS A 894 -0.29 29.30 -19.07
CA LYS A 894 0.36 28.27 -19.89
C LYS A 894 1.49 27.54 -19.21
N LYS A 895 2.11 28.15 -18.19
CA LYS A 895 3.22 27.53 -17.46
C LYS A 895 2.70 26.81 -16.22
N GLN A 896 3.51 25.86 -15.74
CA GLN A 896 3.13 24.91 -14.70
C GLN A 896 3.56 25.35 -13.28
N HIS A 897 4.01 26.60 -13.13
CA HIS A 897 4.39 27.23 -11.85
C HIS A 897 3.81 28.65 -11.79
N PRO A 898 3.81 29.34 -10.63
CA PRO A 898 3.23 30.68 -10.51
C PRO A 898 4.07 31.75 -11.21
N TYR A 899 5.40 31.54 -11.29
CA TYR A 899 6.37 32.55 -11.72
C TYR A 899 6.25 33.85 -10.90
N LEU A 900 6.93 34.92 -11.29
CA LEU A 900 6.85 36.20 -10.58
C LEU A 900 5.41 36.71 -10.48
N PHE A 901 4.66 36.73 -11.59
CA PHE A 901 3.37 37.39 -11.64
C PHE A 901 2.28 36.62 -10.89
N GLY A 902 2.25 35.29 -11.01
CA GLY A 902 1.34 34.46 -10.22
C GLY A 902 1.67 34.51 -8.74
N LEU A 903 2.96 34.52 -8.37
CA LEU A 903 3.36 34.74 -6.97
C LEU A 903 2.88 36.10 -6.46
N LEU A 904 3.06 37.20 -7.22
CA LEU A 904 2.59 38.52 -6.80
C LEU A 904 1.07 38.57 -6.59
N ARG A 905 0.30 37.89 -7.45
CA ARG A 905 -1.17 37.72 -7.26
C ARG A 905 -1.48 36.95 -5.97
N TYR A 906 -0.75 35.88 -5.70
CA TYR A 906 -0.85 35.11 -4.46
C TYR A 906 -0.56 35.98 -3.24
N LEU A 907 0.57 36.70 -3.22
CA LEU A 907 0.96 37.55 -2.10
C LEU A 907 -0.04 38.68 -1.85
N LYS A 908 -0.63 39.24 -2.92
CA LYS A 908 -1.71 40.23 -2.80
C LYS A 908 -2.92 39.65 -2.06
N LYS A 909 -3.34 38.43 -2.40
CA LYS A 909 -4.43 37.75 -1.70
C LYS A 909 -4.10 37.46 -0.24
N ILE A 910 -2.86 37.04 0.07
CA ILE A 910 -2.40 36.87 1.47
C ILE A 910 -2.43 38.21 2.23
N GLN A 911 -2.18 39.33 1.56
CA GLN A 911 -2.25 40.65 2.21
C GLN A 911 -3.70 41.06 2.54
N GLU A 912 -4.67 40.57 1.77
CA GLU A 912 -6.11 40.76 1.97
C GLU A 912 -6.68 39.78 3.02
N ASP A 913 -5.97 38.69 3.31
CA ASP A 913 -6.32 37.64 4.26
C ASP A 913 -6.43 38.14 5.71
N ASN A 914 -7.29 37.49 6.49
CA ASN A 914 -7.48 37.80 7.92
C ASN A 914 -6.23 37.42 8.74
N ASN A 915 -5.48 36.40 8.32
CA ASN A 915 -4.26 35.96 8.99
C ASN A 915 -3.05 36.81 8.58
N LYS A 916 -2.89 37.98 9.22
CA LYS A 916 -1.80 38.93 8.97
C LYS A 916 -0.41 38.45 9.41
N ASN A 917 -0.31 37.28 10.02
CA ASN A 917 0.89 36.78 10.69
C ASN A 917 1.50 35.54 10.01
N LYS A 918 1.15 35.29 8.75
CA LYS A 918 1.54 34.08 7.99
C LYS A 918 3.05 34.04 7.66
N LEU A 919 3.69 32.88 7.87
CA LEU A 919 5.04 32.61 7.38
C LEU A 919 4.99 32.12 5.93
N LEU A 920 5.77 32.73 5.05
CA LEU A 920 5.86 32.36 3.64
C LEU A 920 7.27 31.83 3.34
N LEU A 921 7.34 30.58 2.95
CA LEU A 921 8.56 29.91 2.55
C LEU A 921 8.56 29.83 1.02
N ILE A 922 9.49 30.53 0.37
CA ILE A 922 9.59 30.53 -1.09
C ILE A 922 10.67 29.54 -1.50
N SER A 923 10.30 28.54 -2.29
CA SER A 923 11.16 27.43 -2.70
C SER A 923 11.04 27.14 -4.20
N GLU A 924 11.66 26.04 -4.67
CA GLU A 924 11.74 25.62 -6.08
C GLU A 924 12.29 26.72 -6.99
N PHE A 925 13.41 27.32 -6.58
CA PHE A 925 14.09 28.32 -7.39
C PHE A 925 14.75 27.67 -8.60
N GLY A 926 14.56 28.27 -9.76
CA GLY A 926 15.38 28.00 -10.94
C GLY A 926 16.83 28.45 -10.76
N GLU A 927 17.77 27.72 -11.36
CA GLU A 927 19.20 28.06 -11.32
C GLU A 927 19.53 29.40 -11.96
N GLU A 928 18.68 29.93 -12.83
CA GLU A 928 18.82 31.26 -13.40
C GLU A 928 18.73 32.38 -12.33
N LEU A 929 18.39 32.03 -11.09
CA LEU A 929 18.32 32.94 -9.93
C LEU A 929 19.58 32.91 -9.05
N LYS A 930 20.68 32.31 -9.54
CA LYS A 930 22.04 32.45 -9.00
C LYS A 930 22.52 33.91 -9.05
N GLY A 931 23.65 34.19 -8.40
CA GLY A 931 24.28 35.51 -8.36
C GLY A 931 23.63 36.46 -7.36
N GLY A 932 23.04 35.92 -6.28
CA GLY A 932 22.36 36.70 -5.26
C GLY A 932 20.97 37.22 -5.64
N ILE A 933 20.40 36.80 -6.79
CA ILE A 933 19.05 37.20 -7.21
C ILE A 933 18.01 36.72 -6.19
N ARG A 934 18.10 35.48 -5.67
CA ARG A 934 17.22 34.98 -4.59
C ARG A 934 17.16 35.92 -3.39
N ILE A 935 18.33 36.40 -2.93
CA ILE A 935 18.46 37.30 -1.78
C ILE A 935 17.79 38.66 -2.07
N ASP A 936 18.09 39.25 -3.24
CA ASP A 936 17.48 40.53 -3.63
C ASP A 936 15.97 40.41 -3.76
N PHE A 937 15.50 39.32 -4.38
CA PHE A 937 14.09 39.06 -4.62
C PHE A 937 13.30 38.96 -3.32
N ILE A 938 13.71 38.12 -2.37
CA ILE A 938 13.03 38.00 -1.07
C ILE A 938 13.07 39.30 -0.28
N ARG A 939 14.16 40.05 -0.35
CA ARG A 939 14.24 41.39 0.27
C ARG A 939 13.17 42.32 -0.29
N ARG A 940 12.94 42.31 -1.61
CA ARG A 940 11.88 43.10 -2.24
C ARG A 940 10.49 42.64 -1.82
N LEU A 941 10.24 41.32 -1.77
CA LEU A 941 8.96 40.78 -1.30
C LEU A 941 8.64 41.22 0.13
N ASN A 942 9.60 41.10 1.05
CA ASN A 942 9.44 41.56 2.43
C ASN A 942 9.23 43.09 2.53
N ASN A 943 9.76 43.87 1.60
CA ASN A 943 9.51 45.32 1.56
C ASN A 943 8.10 45.66 1.05
N LEU A 944 7.53 44.86 0.13
CA LEU A 944 6.15 45.06 -0.34
C LEU A 944 5.16 45.01 0.83
N PHE A 945 5.31 44.05 1.73
CA PHE A 945 4.48 43.95 2.94
C PHE A 945 4.67 45.11 3.94
N LYS A 946 5.81 45.79 3.90
CA LYS A 946 6.06 46.98 4.75
C LYS A 946 5.44 48.26 4.17
N ILE A 947 5.40 48.41 2.84
CA ILE A 947 4.91 49.61 2.16
C ILE A 947 3.38 49.74 2.28
N GLY A 948 2.64 48.62 2.33
CA GLY A 948 1.18 48.60 2.46
C GLY A 948 0.61 48.98 3.84
N ARG A 949 1.43 49.43 4.80
CA ARG A 949 0.99 49.70 6.18
C ARG A 949 0.21 51.01 6.32
N LYS A 950 -0.92 50.96 7.04
CA LYS A 950 -1.48 52.15 7.73
C LYS A 950 -0.67 52.38 9.01
N ALA A 951 -0.36 53.63 9.35
CA ALA A 951 0.58 54.04 10.41
C ALA A 951 0.33 53.50 11.85
N ASN A 952 -0.79 52.81 12.11
CA ASN A 952 -1.18 52.34 13.45
C ASN A 952 -1.16 50.80 13.63
N GLN A 953 -0.57 50.02 12.71
CA GLN A 953 -0.46 48.54 12.81
C GLN A 953 1.01 48.08 12.77
N GLU A 954 1.78 48.36 13.83
CA GLU A 954 3.24 48.18 13.81
C GLU A 954 3.74 46.72 13.87
N ASN A 955 2.92 45.75 14.30
CA ASN A 955 3.42 44.42 14.70
C ASN A 955 2.88 43.19 13.93
N GLN A 956 2.10 43.34 12.84
CA GLN A 956 1.50 42.19 12.15
C GLN A 956 1.69 42.28 10.63
N SER A 957 2.59 41.46 10.10
CA SER A 957 2.89 41.37 8.67
C SER A 957 3.41 39.97 8.34
N PRO A 958 3.06 39.40 7.17
CA PRO A 958 3.68 38.19 6.69
C PRO A 958 5.20 38.32 6.62
N VAL A 959 5.90 37.21 6.84
CA VAL A 959 7.37 37.12 6.74
C VAL A 959 7.73 36.16 5.62
N CYS A 960 8.52 36.61 4.64
CA CYS A 960 9.02 35.76 3.56
C CYS A 960 10.46 35.31 3.81
N LEU A 961 10.74 34.01 3.67
CA LEU A 961 12.08 33.45 3.72
C LEU A 961 12.38 32.67 2.42
N PRO A 962 13.58 32.79 1.83
CA PRO A 962 14.02 31.86 0.79
C PRO A 962 14.32 30.51 1.45
N VAL A 963 13.90 29.42 0.83
CA VAL A 963 14.29 28.06 1.23
C VAL A 963 15.60 27.68 0.51
N ASP A 964 16.51 27.05 1.26
CA ASP A 964 17.71 26.38 0.78
C ASP A 964 18.07 25.30 1.82
N ILE A 965 19.00 24.42 1.49
CA ILE A 965 19.57 23.41 2.39
C ILE A 965 20.11 24.09 3.65
N GLY A 966 19.58 23.70 4.81
CA GLY A 966 20.00 24.22 6.12
C GLY A 966 19.16 25.38 6.65
N LEU A 967 18.11 25.81 5.94
CA LEU A 967 17.08 26.66 6.55
C LEU A 967 16.36 25.87 7.63
N ASN A 968 16.48 26.27 8.89
CA ASN A 968 15.74 25.68 10.00
C ASN A 968 14.89 26.73 10.72
N VAL A 969 13.56 26.53 10.76
CA VAL A 969 12.59 27.49 11.31
C VAL A 969 11.71 26.82 12.35
N ILE A 970 11.59 27.45 13.52
CA ILE A 970 10.60 27.08 14.54
C ILE A 970 9.22 27.55 14.09
N LEU A 971 8.30 26.61 13.92
CA LEU A 971 6.93 26.84 13.48
C LEU A 971 5.98 27.08 14.67
N ALA A 972 6.14 26.29 15.73
CA ALA A 972 5.35 26.37 16.96
C ALA A 972 6.11 25.75 18.14
N CYS A 973 5.87 26.26 19.36
CA CYS A 973 6.47 25.76 20.61
C CYS A 973 5.42 25.58 21.70
N LEU A 974 5.61 24.57 22.55
CA LEU A 974 4.80 24.35 23.75
C LEU A 974 5.60 24.82 24.99
N GLU A 975 5.17 25.92 25.60
CA GLU A 975 5.78 26.46 26.83
C GLU A 975 5.09 25.93 28.11
N ASP A 976 5.85 25.86 29.20
CA ASP A 976 5.34 25.58 30.54
C ASP A 976 4.64 26.81 31.13
N GLU A 977 3.42 26.62 31.65
CA GLU A 977 2.76 27.65 32.43
C GLU A 977 3.58 27.93 33.70
N LYS A 978 4.08 29.17 33.82
CA LYS A 978 4.69 29.66 35.06
C LYS A 978 3.65 29.60 36.17
N GLN A 979 3.75 28.59 37.04
CA GLN A 979 3.16 28.48 38.38
C GLN A 979 1.92 29.35 38.66
N GLU A 980 0.76 29.01 38.07
CA GLU A 980 -0.52 29.23 38.75
C GLU A 980 -1.36 27.94 38.70
N PRO A 981 -1.73 27.36 39.85
CA PRO A 981 -2.36 26.06 39.88
C PRO A 981 -3.86 26.23 39.62
N LYS A 982 -4.33 26.04 38.38
CA LYS A 982 -5.71 25.56 38.12
C LYS A 982 -6.10 25.06 36.72
N HIS A 983 -5.24 25.08 35.71
CA HIS A 983 -5.55 24.39 34.45
C HIS A 983 -4.36 23.54 33.97
N GLN A 984 -4.54 22.22 33.95
CA GLN A 984 -3.58 21.30 33.34
C GLN A 984 -3.71 21.42 31.82
N ASN A 985 -2.91 22.26 31.16
CA ASN A 985 -2.36 22.08 29.80
C ASN A 985 -1.51 23.31 29.42
N GLY A 986 -0.27 23.09 28.98
CA GLY A 986 0.60 24.18 28.51
C GLY A 986 0.05 24.85 27.25
N LYS A 987 0.32 26.14 27.06
CA LYS A 987 -0.13 26.92 25.91
C LYS A 987 0.85 26.80 24.76
N TRP A 988 0.36 26.48 23.56
CA TRP A 988 1.17 26.55 22.35
C TRP A 988 1.34 27.99 21.87
N GLU A 989 2.58 28.39 21.65
CA GLU A 989 2.93 29.64 20.98
C GLU A 989 3.06 29.40 19.47
N THR A 990 2.23 30.09 18.70
CA THR A 990 2.17 30.01 17.24
C THR A 990 2.19 31.42 16.66
N GLY A 991 2.88 31.59 15.53
CA GLY A 991 2.99 32.89 14.86
C GLY A 991 4.24 33.71 15.23
N PRO A 992 4.32 34.96 14.76
CA PRO A 992 5.52 35.77 14.87
C PRO A 992 5.81 36.24 16.31
N PRO A 993 7.10 36.41 16.66
CA PRO A 993 8.26 36.27 15.77
C PRO A 993 8.65 34.80 15.55
N TYR A 994 8.61 34.37 14.28
CA TYR A 994 9.18 33.09 13.86
C TYR A 994 10.68 33.13 14.09
N LYS A 995 11.26 32.02 14.54
CA LYS A 995 12.69 31.96 14.87
C LYS A 995 13.41 31.06 13.89
N VAL A 996 14.56 31.53 13.40
CA VAL A 996 15.35 30.88 12.35
C VAL A 996 16.75 30.61 12.87
N TRP A 997 17.31 29.45 12.55
CA TRP A 997 18.66 29.06 12.94
C TRP A 997 19.73 29.95 12.31
N CYS A 998 20.56 30.57 13.15
CA CYS A 998 21.72 31.32 12.72
C CYS A 998 22.96 30.42 12.68
N HIS A 999 23.55 30.24 11.50
CA HIS A 999 24.77 29.45 11.28
C HIS A 999 26.01 30.04 11.94
N GLY A 1000 25.95 31.33 12.28
CA GLY A 1000 27.03 32.05 12.94
C GLY A 1000 27.09 31.79 14.44
N CYS A 1001 26.00 32.02 15.17
CA CYS A 1001 25.98 31.84 16.62
C CYS A 1001 25.41 30.49 17.07
N GLU A 1002 24.93 29.66 16.15
CA GLU A 1002 24.28 28.37 16.45
C GLU A 1002 23.12 28.55 17.44
N LYS A 1003 22.28 29.54 17.16
CA LYS A 1003 21.08 29.84 17.95
C LYS A 1003 19.94 30.23 17.02
N PHE A 1004 18.72 29.92 17.44
CA PHE A 1004 17.54 30.47 16.80
C PHE A 1004 17.46 31.97 17.06
N VAL A 1005 17.04 32.76 16.08
CA VAL A 1005 16.89 34.22 16.21
C VAL A 1005 15.65 34.62 15.42
N ASP A 1006 14.94 35.66 15.88
CA ASP A 1006 13.77 36.20 15.16
C ASP A 1006 14.08 36.42 13.66
N ALA A 1007 13.15 35.99 12.82
CA ALA A 1007 13.31 35.97 11.37
C ALA A 1007 13.61 37.35 10.78
N ASP A 1008 13.09 38.43 11.37
CA ASP A 1008 13.35 39.81 10.96
C ASP A 1008 14.80 40.27 11.21
N LYS A 1009 15.51 39.60 12.11
CA LYS A 1009 16.93 39.81 12.45
C LYS A 1009 17.87 38.90 11.65
N ILE A 1010 17.36 37.97 10.85
CA ILE A 1010 18.15 37.14 9.95
C ILE A 1010 18.46 37.89 8.65
N ARG A 1011 19.66 37.62 8.14
CA ARG A 1011 20.16 38.07 6.85
C ARG A 1011 20.77 36.87 6.13
N TYR A 1012 20.82 36.97 4.82
CA TYR A 1012 21.25 35.90 3.94
C TYR A 1012 22.64 36.20 3.38
N ARG A 1013 23.48 35.17 3.28
CA ARG A 1013 24.76 35.18 2.56
C ARG A 1013 24.75 34.05 1.56
N HIS A 1014 25.29 34.28 0.38
CA HIS A 1014 25.51 33.21 -0.58
C HIS A 1014 26.98 32.77 -0.51
N PHE A 1015 27.23 31.50 -0.79
CA PHE A 1015 28.57 30.91 -0.83
C PHE A 1015 28.70 29.95 -2.02
N GLY A 1016 29.85 30.01 -2.69
CA GLY A 1016 30.15 29.31 -3.95
C GLY A 1016 31.07 30.17 -4.84
N HIS A 1017 31.94 29.57 -5.66
CA HIS A 1017 32.86 30.27 -6.58
C HIS A 1017 32.59 29.85 -8.04
N GLY A 1018 32.34 30.82 -8.94
CA GLY A 1018 32.34 30.61 -10.40
C GLY A 1018 31.10 29.87 -10.96
N ASN A 1019 31.30 29.10 -12.03
CA ASN A 1019 30.27 28.33 -12.77
C ASN A 1019 29.66 27.14 -11.98
N ASN A 1020 29.89 27.02 -10.67
CA ASN A 1020 29.43 25.94 -9.80
C ASN A 1020 28.34 26.39 -8.81
N ASP A 1021 27.68 25.42 -8.17
CA ASP A 1021 26.54 25.51 -7.25
C ASP A 1021 26.60 26.68 -6.20
N GLU A 1022 25.49 27.41 -6.01
CA GLU A 1022 25.36 28.54 -5.07
C GLU A 1022 24.46 28.16 -3.89
N ALA A 1023 25.00 28.18 -2.67
CA ALA A 1023 24.26 27.89 -1.44
C ALA A 1023 23.89 29.16 -0.65
N LEU A 1024 22.71 29.21 -0.04
CA LEU A 1024 22.30 30.25 0.89
C LEU A 1024 22.50 29.87 2.36
N PHE A 1025 23.01 30.83 3.13
CA PHE A 1025 23.27 30.71 4.56
C PHE A 1025 22.57 31.81 5.35
N TYR A 1026 22.13 31.47 6.56
CA TYR A 1026 21.30 32.31 7.41
C TYR A 1026 22.11 32.79 8.62
N PHE A 1027 22.30 34.10 8.74
CA PHE A 1027 23.07 34.74 9.81
C PHE A 1027 22.28 35.85 10.47
N CYS A 1028 22.33 35.95 11.79
CA CYS A 1028 21.74 37.08 12.49
C CYS A 1028 22.57 38.36 12.31
N ASN A 1029 21.92 39.52 12.41
CA ASN A 1029 22.57 40.83 12.32
C ASN A 1029 23.76 40.98 13.28
N VAL A 1030 23.71 40.33 14.45
CA VAL A 1030 24.79 40.38 15.44
C VAL A 1030 26.02 39.66 14.90
N CYS A 1031 25.89 38.43 14.42
CA CYS A 1031 27.01 37.66 13.87
C CYS A 1031 27.66 38.35 12.67
N LEU A 1032 26.85 38.91 11.76
CA LEU A 1032 27.38 39.64 10.60
C LEU A 1032 28.17 40.90 10.98
N LYS A 1033 27.89 41.49 12.14
CA LYS A 1033 28.60 42.68 12.64
C LYS A 1033 29.78 42.33 13.53
N SER A 1034 29.71 41.24 14.28
CA SER A 1034 30.70 40.89 15.31
C SER A 1034 31.76 39.91 14.84
N LYS A 1035 31.49 39.10 13.80
CA LYS A 1035 32.46 38.14 13.26
C LYS A 1035 33.18 38.72 12.05
N ALA A 1036 34.48 38.44 11.94
CA ALA A 1036 35.26 38.78 10.76
C ALA A 1036 34.80 37.96 9.54
N GLU A 1037 34.89 38.54 8.34
CA GLU A 1037 34.37 37.94 7.11
C GLU A 1037 35.00 36.57 6.80
N ASN A 1038 36.29 36.39 7.08
CA ASN A 1038 36.98 35.09 6.95
C ASN A 1038 36.33 34.02 7.83
N ALA A 1039 36.00 34.33 9.08
CA ALA A 1039 35.34 33.38 9.97
C ALA A 1039 33.93 32.99 9.50
N ILE A 1040 33.21 33.92 8.85
CA ILE A 1040 31.90 33.65 8.23
C ILE A 1040 32.07 32.74 7.02
N GLN A 1041 33.05 33.03 6.15
CA GLN A 1041 33.37 32.20 4.98
C GLN A 1041 33.84 30.79 5.36
N ASP A 1042 34.72 30.66 6.35
CA ASP A 1042 35.19 29.37 6.85
C ASP A 1042 34.02 28.54 7.41
N ARG A 1043 33.07 29.20 8.09
CA ARG A 1043 31.88 28.54 8.61
C ARG A 1043 30.94 28.06 7.49
N MET A 1044 30.70 28.89 6.46
CA MET A 1044 29.92 28.49 5.29
C MET A 1044 30.59 27.33 4.55
N ARG A 1045 31.91 27.40 4.35
CA ARG A 1045 32.71 26.33 3.74
C ARG A 1045 32.59 25.02 4.51
N LEU A 1046 32.79 25.05 5.83
CA LEU A 1046 32.69 23.88 6.70
C LEU A 1046 31.32 23.21 6.55
N ILE A 1047 30.24 23.98 6.57
CA ILE A 1047 28.89 23.43 6.43
C ILE A 1047 28.65 22.92 5.00
N CYS A 1048 29.17 23.56 3.96
CA CYS A 1048 29.06 23.06 2.58
C CYS A 1048 29.83 21.74 2.37
N GLU A 1049 31.07 21.64 2.87
CA GLU A 1049 31.98 20.53 2.60
C GLU A 1049 31.76 19.34 3.55
N VAL A 1050 31.49 19.61 4.83
CA VAL A 1050 31.43 18.58 5.89
C VAL A 1050 30.01 18.38 6.42
N GLY A 1051 29.18 19.42 6.40
CA GLY A 1051 27.83 19.38 6.95
C GLY A 1051 27.78 19.67 8.45
N VAL A 1052 26.59 19.48 9.02
CA VAL A 1052 26.34 19.53 10.46
C VAL A 1052 26.60 18.13 11.04
N PRO A 1053 27.50 17.99 12.04
CA PRO A 1053 27.78 16.70 12.65
C PRO A 1053 26.51 16.05 13.22
N LEU A 1054 26.34 14.74 12.98
CA LEU A 1054 25.28 13.96 13.61
C LEU A 1054 25.49 13.89 15.13
N GLU A 1055 24.54 14.43 15.89
CA GLU A 1055 24.45 14.22 17.33
C GLU A 1055 23.43 13.11 17.62
N LYS A 1056 23.86 12.03 18.27
CA LYS A 1056 22.96 10.93 18.64
C LYS A 1056 22.15 11.33 19.87
N ALA A 1057 20.84 11.15 19.82
CA ALA A 1057 20.03 11.22 21.03
C ALA A 1057 20.35 10.00 21.91
N HIS A 1058 21.13 10.19 22.97
CA HIS A 1058 21.31 9.17 24.01
C HIS A 1058 19.95 8.88 24.68
N GLU A 1059 19.70 7.60 24.97
CA GLU A 1059 18.44 7.12 25.56
C GLU A 1059 18.22 7.57 27.01
#